data_AF-A0A0D3AIU4-F1
#
_entry.id   AF-A0A0D3AIU4-F1
#
_cell.length_a   1.000
_cell.length_b   1.000
_cell.length_c   1.000
_cell.angle_alpha   90.00
_cell.angle_beta   90.00
_cell.angle_gamma   90.00
#
_symmetry.space_group_name_H-M   'P 1'
#
loop_
_entity.id
_entity.type
_entity.pdbx_description
1 polymer ?
#
loop_
_entity_poly.entity_id
_entity_poly.type
_entity_poly.pdbx_seq_one_letter_code
_entity_poly.pdbx_strand_id
1 'polypeptide(L)'
;MDQNFHEEEDIMMDIDQTNNDDFDASLFLMVVMVAIGAQFQNSRKRIMGQHFIERPLRRPVTNLGEQYIQKVLKEDSQHFRVLYRMFPDVFLKLSSILREKAGLQDTRFISVEEMLAIFMLTVGQNSRYCSVKDTFKRSKFAISTSFNQCFESFTCHSSKPNEMLRVAGRRLFSLSQRSSTATSFALSRDHSLSDGGGDSSSPPRSVPSTNLSPFDSYHRSLIRGFSSQVLTQGNEVGFGSEPATVEAVKTPNSKIVYDDHNHERYPPGDPSKRAFAYFVLSGGRFVYASVLRLLVLKLIVSMSASKDVLALASLEVDLGSIEPGTTVTVKWRGKPVFIRRRTEDDIKLANSVDLGSLRDPQEDSVRVKNPEWLVVVGVCTHLGCIPLPNAGDYGGWFCPCHGSHYDISGRIRKGPAPYNLELQIFFFLLRLAKILHHSPHSELEAFLFFSSLPSLQPNIKTFPLSVPHCELATYLESHKASGGNGSTAERTTLHDLYEKEGQSPWYDNLCRPVTDLLPFIARGVRGVTSNPAIFQKAISTSNAYNDQFRTLVESGKDIESAYWELVVKDIQDACKLFEPIYDQTEAEDGYVSVEVSPMLADDTKGTVEAAKYLHKVVNRRNVYIKIPATAPCVPSIRDVIASGISVNVTLIFSIARYEAVIDAYLDGLEASGLDDLSRVTSVASFFVSRVDTLMDKMLEKIGTPEALDLRGKAAVAQAALAYKLYQKKFSGPRWEALVKKGAKKQRLLWASTSVKNPAYSDTLYVAPLIGPDTVSTMPDQALEAFIDHGTVKRTIDENVSEAEGVYSALEKLGIEWNKVGEQLEEEGVDSFKKSFESLLGTLQDKANTLKLASR
;
A
#
# COMPACT_ATOMS: atom_id res chain seq x y z
N MET A 1 -3.96 -50.30 -75.57
CA MET A 1 -4.14 -51.21 -74.43
C MET A 1 -5.31 -50.67 -73.63
N ASP A 2 -6.44 -51.29 -73.94
CA ASP A 2 -7.71 -51.49 -73.21
C ASP A 2 -8.34 -50.29 -72.50
N GLN A 3 -9.42 -49.68 -73.05
CA GLN A 3 -10.83 -50.14 -73.08
C GLN A 3 -11.44 -50.12 -71.66
N ASN A 4 -12.65 -49.61 -71.35
CA ASN A 4 -13.81 -49.17 -72.15
C ASN A 4 -14.95 -48.77 -71.16
N PHE A 5 -15.97 -48.04 -71.67
CA PHE A 5 -17.40 -48.02 -71.23
C PHE A 5 -17.75 -47.42 -69.84
N HIS A 6 -18.90 -46.79 -69.57
CA HIS A 6 -20.11 -46.37 -70.28
C HIS A 6 -20.82 -45.29 -69.40
N GLU A 7 -21.87 -44.70 -69.95
CA GLU A 7 -22.79 -43.68 -69.39
C GLU A 7 -23.67 -44.13 -68.19
N GLU A 8 -24.35 -43.12 -67.61
CA GLU A 8 -25.72 -43.12 -67.04
C GLU A 8 -26.02 -43.53 -65.57
N GLU A 9 -27.07 -42.86 -65.03
CA GLU A 9 -27.84 -43.07 -63.77
C GLU A 9 -27.14 -42.72 -62.43
N ASP A 10 -27.77 -42.24 -61.35
CA ASP A 10 -29.13 -41.81 -61.02
C ASP A 10 -29.12 -41.10 -59.64
N ILE A 11 -30.23 -40.43 -59.32
CA ILE A 11 -30.54 -39.75 -58.05
C ILE A 11 -31.01 -40.73 -56.95
N MET A 12 -30.51 -40.62 -55.71
CA MET A 12 -31.16 -41.06 -54.45
C MET A 12 -30.44 -40.41 -53.24
N MET A 13 -31.04 -39.54 -52.40
CA MET A 13 -31.86 -39.85 -51.19
C MET A 13 -31.32 -41.07 -50.42
N ASP A 14 -30.89 -41.00 -49.14
CA ASP A 14 -31.58 -40.43 -47.98
C ASP A 14 -30.64 -40.05 -46.80
N ILE A 15 -31.20 -39.13 -46.03
CA ILE A 15 -30.99 -38.65 -44.65
C ILE A 15 -30.45 -39.72 -43.65
N ASP A 16 -29.44 -39.40 -42.83
CA ASP A 16 -29.59 -39.00 -41.40
C ASP A 16 -28.24 -38.90 -40.64
N GLN A 17 -28.22 -38.13 -39.54
CA GLN A 17 -27.16 -37.97 -38.51
C GLN A 17 -26.08 -36.88 -38.71
N THR A 18 -26.43 -35.61 -38.48
CA THR A 18 -25.60 -34.63 -37.73
C THR A 18 -26.42 -33.38 -37.42
N ASN A 19 -27.31 -33.41 -36.43
CA ASN A 19 -27.96 -32.20 -35.90
C ASN A 19 -28.48 -32.43 -34.48
N ASN A 20 -27.58 -32.58 -33.50
CA ASN A 20 -27.99 -32.51 -32.09
C ASN A 20 -27.07 -31.70 -31.18
N ASP A 21 -25.86 -31.32 -31.61
CA ASP A 21 -24.93 -30.63 -30.70
C ASP A 21 -24.97 -29.09 -30.79
N ASP A 22 -25.47 -28.51 -31.90
CA ASP A 22 -25.61 -27.04 -32.06
C ASP A 22 -26.95 -26.48 -31.53
N PHE A 23 -27.93 -27.35 -31.27
CA PHE A 23 -29.23 -26.94 -30.75
C PHE A 23 -29.18 -26.67 -29.23
N ASP A 24 -28.29 -27.33 -28.49
CA ASP A 24 -28.20 -27.19 -27.03
C ASP A 24 -27.48 -25.91 -26.59
N ALA A 25 -26.43 -25.48 -27.29
CA ALA A 25 -25.75 -24.21 -26.99
C ALA A 25 -26.61 -22.98 -27.34
N SER A 26 -27.38 -23.06 -28.41
CA SER A 26 -28.30 -22.00 -28.83
C SER A 26 -29.54 -21.92 -27.93
N LEU A 27 -30.08 -23.06 -27.48
CA LEU A 27 -31.16 -23.13 -26.49
C LEU A 27 -30.72 -22.61 -25.12
N PHE A 28 -29.51 -22.95 -24.66
CA PHE A 28 -28.97 -22.45 -23.40
C PHE A 28 -28.79 -20.93 -23.41
N LEU A 29 -28.30 -20.37 -24.53
CA LEU A 29 -28.17 -18.92 -24.70
C LEU A 29 -29.53 -18.23 -24.80
N MET A 30 -30.53 -18.87 -25.43
CA MET A 30 -31.89 -18.34 -25.50
C MET A 30 -32.57 -18.35 -24.12
N VAL A 31 -32.41 -19.40 -23.32
CA VAL A 31 -32.96 -19.51 -21.96
C VAL A 31 -32.33 -18.47 -21.02
N VAL A 32 -31.02 -18.24 -21.13
CA VAL A 32 -30.32 -17.20 -20.36
C VAL A 32 -30.77 -15.80 -20.80
N MET A 33 -30.96 -15.56 -22.10
CA MET A 33 -31.46 -14.27 -22.61
C MET A 33 -32.93 -14.02 -22.25
N VAL A 34 -33.76 -15.07 -22.20
CA VAL A 34 -35.16 -14.99 -21.74
C VAL A 34 -35.21 -14.76 -20.22
N ALA A 35 -34.33 -15.37 -19.43
CA ALA A 35 -34.23 -15.14 -17.98
C ALA A 35 -33.75 -13.72 -17.65
N ILE A 36 -32.77 -13.21 -18.39
CA ILE A 36 -32.29 -11.83 -18.27
C ILE A 36 -33.37 -10.84 -18.78
N GLY A 37 -34.04 -11.16 -19.88
CA GLY A 37 -35.15 -10.39 -20.43
C GLY A 37 -36.36 -10.33 -19.48
N ALA A 38 -36.67 -11.41 -18.78
CA ALA A 38 -37.72 -11.47 -17.76
C ALA A 38 -37.35 -10.68 -16.49
N GLN A 39 -36.07 -10.70 -16.07
CA GLN A 39 -35.58 -9.84 -15.00
C GLN A 39 -35.59 -8.36 -15.41
N PHE A 40 -35.31 -8.04 -16.67
CA PHE A 40 -35.33 -6.68 -17.19
C PHE A 40 -36.76 -6.15 -17.37
N GLN A 41 -37.70 -6.97 -17.84
CA GLN A 41 -39.12 -6.61 -17.92
C GLN A 41 -39.76 -6.43 -16.53
N ASN A 42 -39.43 -7.28 -15.55
CA ASN A 42 -39.87 -7.11 -14.16
C ASN A 42 -39.26 -5.89 -13.48
N SER A 43 -38.02 -5.53 -13.85
CA SER A 43 -37.37 -4.30 -13.38
C SER A 43 -37.92 -3.04 -14.07
N ARG A 44 -38.30 -3.14 -15.34
CA ARG A 44 -38.85 -2.02 -16.13
C ARG A 44 -40.32 -1.74 -15.81
N LYS A 45 -41.14 -2.76 -15.49
CA LYS A 45 -42.48 -2.58 -14.89
C LYS A 45 -42.44 -1.91 -13.51
N ARG A 46 -41.32 -2.00 -12.79
CA ARG A 46 -41.09 -1.28 -11.51
C ARG A 46 -40.60 0.16 -11.67
N ILE A 47 -40.06 0.52 -12.84
CA ILE A 47 -39.42 1.83 -13.07
C ILE A 47 -40.31 2.80 -13.89
N MET A 48 -41.24 2.30 -14.72
CA MET A 48 -42.08 3.15 -15.59
C MET A 48 -43.57 3.04 -15.30
N GLY A 49 -43.95 3.37 -14.06
CA GLY A 49 -45.31 3.70 -13.67
C GLY A 49 -45.28 4.98 -12.84
N GLN A 50 -44.96 6.11 -13.46
CA GLN A 50 -45.12 7.42 -12.83
C GLN A 50 -46.60 7.82 -12.91
N HIS A 51 -47.29 7.77 -11.77
CA HIS A 51 -48.42 8.67 -11.52
C HIS A 51 -48.06 9.58 -10.35
N PHE A 52 -48.21 10.88 -10.61
CA PHE A 52 -48.16 11.98 -9.66
C PHE A 52 -48.96 11.67 -8.39
N ILE A 53 -48.32 11.67 -7.23
CA ILE A 53 -49.01 11.77 -5.93
C ILE A 53 -48.17 12.67 -5.01
N GLU A 54 -48.87 13.65 -4.45
CA GLU A 54 -48.53 14.56 -3.35
C GLU A 54 -47.69 13.89 -2.26
N ARG A 55 -46.94 14.68 -1.47
CA ARG A 55 -46.27 14.21 -0.24
C ARG A 55 -47.23 13.36 0.61
N PRO A 56 -47.06 12.02 0.71
CA PRO A 56 -47.87 11.22 1.61
C PRO A 56 -47.09 10.92 2.89
N LEU A 57 -47.81 11.11 3.98
CA LEU A 57 -47.48 10.76 5.35
C LEU A 57 -46.83 9.38 5.51
N ARG A 58 -45.83 9.31 6.41
CA ARG A 58 -45.35 8.14 7.18
C ARG A 58 -45.56 6.76 6.52
N ARG A 59 -44.51 6.18 5.93
CA ARG A 59 -44.42 4.71 5.82
C ARG A 59 -44.19 4.11 7.21
N PRO A 60 -44.86 3.00 7.58
CA PRO A 60 -44.68 2.37 8.88
C PRO A 60 -43.31 1.67 8.95
N VAL A 61 -42.69 1.77 10.12
CA VAL A 61 -41.38 1.20 10.45
C VAL A 61 -41.45 -0.33 10.35
N THR A 62 -40.52 -0.95 9.62
CA THR A 62 -40.35 -2.40 9.68
C THR A 62 -39.58 -2.77 10.94
N ASN A 63 -40.22 -3.42 11.91
CA ASN A 63 -39.63 -3.91 13.17
C ASN A 63 -38.73 -5.15 12.97
N LEU A 64 -38.25 -5.42 11.76
CA LEU A 64 -37.54 -6.67 11.42
C LEU A 64 -36.20 -6.82 12.16
N GLY A 65 -35.42 -5.74 12.29
CA GLY A 65 -34.13 -5.77 13.00
C GLY A 65 -34.30 -5.95 14.50
N GLU A 66 -35.28 -5.25 15.10
CA GLU A 66 -35.64 -5.42 16.50
C GLU A 66 -36.20 -6.82 16.79
N GLN A 67 -37.08 -7.33 15.93
CA GLN A 67 -37.60 -8.69 16.03
C GLN A 67 -36.49 -9.73 15.92
N TYR A 68 -35.51 -9.52 15.05
CA TYR A 68 -34.34 -10.39 14.95
C TYR A 68 -33.54 -10.39 16.26
N ILE A 69 -33.23 -9.23 16.84
CA ILE A 69 -32.50 -9.17 18.12
C ILE A 69 -33.29 -9.80 19.26
N GLN A 70 -34.59 -9.52 19.35
CA GLN A 70 -35.45 -10.15 20.35
C GLN A 70 -35.57 -11.66 20.14
N LYS A 71 -35.52 -12.13 18.90
CA LYS A 71 -35.50 -13.56 18.58
C LYS A 71 -34.18 -14.18 19.02
N VAL A 72 -33.04 -13.62 18.66
CA VAL A 72 -31.72 -14.18 18.97
C VAL A 72 -31.45 -14.13 20.48
N LEU A 73 -31.94 -13.10 21.19
CA LEU A 73 -31.88 -13.03 22.66
C LEU A 73 -32.75 -14.10 23.35
N LYS A 74 -33.79 -14.61 22.67
CA LYS A 74 -34.69 -15.67 23.17
C LYS A 74 -34.32 -17.07 22.69
N GLU A 75 -33.63 -17.18 21.56
CA GLU A 75 -32.98 -18.43 21.12
C GLU A 75 -31.91 -18.83 22.16
N ASP A 76 -31.52 -20.11 22.18
CA ASP A 76 -30.62 -20.68 23.19
C ASP A 76 -29.45 -19.73 23.51
N SER A 77 -29.28 -19.43 24.81
CA SER A 77 -28.21 -18.58 25.33
C SER A 77 -26.82 -18.96 24.79
N GLN A 78 -26.60 -20.25 24.46
CA GLN A 78 -25.38 -20.69 23.80
C GLN A 78 -25.26 -20.18 22.36
N HIS A 79 -26.34 -20.17 21.59
CA HIS A 79 -26.36 -19.66 20.22
C HIS A 79 -26.07 -18.15 20.17
N PHE A 80 -26.74 -17.37 21.04
CA PHE A 80 -26.45 -15.92 21.17
C PHE A 80 -24.98 -15.68 21.52
N ARG A 81 -24.44 -16.50 22.43
CA ARG A 81 -23.05 -16.42 22.87
C ARG A 81 -22.05 -16.75 21.74
N VAL A 82 -22.34 -17.72 20.90
CA VAL A 82 -21.49 -18.01 19.73
C VAL A 82 -21.54 -16.85 18.72
N LEU A 83 -22.73 -16.31 18.48
CA LEU A 83 -22.94 -15.28 17.46
C LEU A 83 -22.43 -13.89 17.87
N TYR A 84 -22.58 -13.48 19.13
CA TYR A 84 -22.19 -12.16 19.60
C TYR A 84 -20.99 -12.17 20.55
N ARG A 85 -20.44 -13.35 20.87
CA ARG A 85 -19.32 -13.55 21.82
C ARG A 85 -19.56 -12.92 23.18
N MET A 86 -20.82 -12.81 23.58
CA MET A 86 -21.26 -12.16 24.80
C MET A 86 -22.48 -12.89 25.36
N PHE A 87 -22.59 -12.95 26.68
CA PHE A 87 -23.81 -13.49 27.28
C PHE A 87 -24.98 -12.49 27.12
N PRO A 88 -26.22 -12.97 26.95
CA PRO A 88 -27.38 -12.10 26.76
C PRO A 88 -27.59 -11.06 27.88
N ASP A 89 -27.35 -11.44 29.13
CA ASP A 89 -27.44 -10.55 30.30
C ASP A 89 -26.38 -9.44 30.28
N VAL A 90 -25.14 -9.78 29.89
CA VAL A 90 -24.05 -8.82 29.71
C VAL A 90 -24.35 -7.88 28.54
N PHE A 91 -24.91 -8.39 27.45
CA PHE A 91 -25.31 -7.60 26.29
C PHE A 91 -26.40 -6.58 26.63
N LEU A 92 -27.43 -6.98 27.37
CA LEU A 92 -28.48 -6.08 27.84
C LEU A 92 -27.95 -5.06 28.85
N LYS A 93 -27.06 -5.48 29.76
CA LYS A 93 -26.41 -4.58 30.71
C LYS A 93 -25.54 -3.54 30.00
N LEU A 94 -24.81 -3.94 28.97
CA LEU A 94 -24.00 -3.03 28.15
C LEU A 94 -24.90 -2.04 27.39
N SER A 95 -26.00 -2.52 26.81
CA SER A 95 -26.98 -1.66 26.14
C SER A 95 -27.55 -0.62 27.11
N SER A 96 -27.85 -1.01 28.36
CA SER A 96 -28.29 -0.08 29.42
C SER A 96 -27.23 0.95 29.79
N ILE A 97 -25.96 0.52 29.90
CA ILE A 97 -24.83 1.43 30.18
C ILE A 97 -24.65 2.44 29.05
N LEU A 98 -24.76 2.01 27.79
CA LEU A 98 -24.66 2.91 26.64
C LEU A 98 -25.81 3.92 26.61
N ARG A 99 -27.03 3.49 26.99
CA ARG A 99 -28.19 4.40 27.14
C ARG A 99 -27.98 5.43 28.24
N GLU A 100 -27.57 5.00 29.44
CA GLU A 100 -27.50 5.86 30.63
C GLU A 100 -26.25 6.72 30.69
N LYS A 101 -25.08 6.13 30.41
CA LYS A 101 -23.77 6.78 30.60
C LYS A 101 -23.24 7.40 29.31
N ALA A 102 -23.40 6.74 28.17
CA ALA A 102 -22.92 7.24 26.88
C ALA A 102 -23.94 8.10 26.12
N GLY A 103 -25.20 8.14 26.58
CA GLY A 103 -26.26 8.94 25.98
C GLY A 103 -26.77 8.41 24.63
N LEU A 104 -26.49 7.15 24.31
CA LEU A 104 -26.94 6.51 23.07
C LEU A 104 -28.45 6.24 23.16
N GLN A 105 -29.22 6.80 22.23
CA GLN A 105 -30.68 6.69 22.24
C GLN A 105 -31.19 5.88 21.05
N ASP A 106 -32.34 5.23 21.25
CA ASP A 106 -33.09 4.64 20.14
C ASP A 106 -33.40 5.72 19.12
N THR A 107 -33.19 5.39 17.85
CA THR A 107 -33.67 6.24 16.76
C THR A 107 -35.12 5.85 16.45
N ARG A 108 -35.78 6.66 15.61
CA ARG A 108 -37.12 6.33 15.07
C ARG A 108 -37.20 4.98 14.36
N PHE A 109 -36.06 4.33 14.05
CA PHE A 109 -36.02 3.15 13.20
C PHE A 109 -35.12 2.02 13.71
N ILE A 110 -34.19 2.25 14.64
CA ILE A 110 -33.17 1.29 15.09
C ILE A 110 -33.00 1.44 16.61
N SER A 111 -33.08 0.34 17.35
CA SER A 111 -32.86 0.32 18.80
C SER A 111 -31.38 0.25 19.16
N VAL A 112 -31.00 0.68 20.37
CA VAL A 112 -29.62 0.61 20.87
C VAL A 112 -29.08 -0.82 20.83
N GLU A 113 -29.90 -1.82 21.11
CA GLU A 113 -29.55 -3.23 21.04
C GLU A 113 -29.24 -3.64 19.58
N GLU A 114 -30.03 -3.17 18.61
CA GLU A 114 -29.76 -3.39 17.18
C GLU A 114 -28.46 -2.70 16.75
N MET A 115 -28.22 -1.46 17.20
CA MET A 115 -26.96 -0.74 16.90
C MET A 115 -25.74 -1.46 17.48
N LEU A 116 -25.83 -1.90 18.74
CA LEU A 116 -24.76 -2.63 19.41
C LEU A 116 -24.51 -3.98 18.74
N ALA A 117 -25.56 -4.68 18.33
CA ALA A 117 -25.42 -5.95 17.61
C ALA A 117 -24.81 -5.77 16.20
N ILE A 118 -25.18 -4.71 15.47
CA ILE A 118 -24.53 -4.33 14.21
C ILE A 118 -23.04 -4.07 14.45
N PHE A 119 -22.71 -3.30 15.48
CA PHE A 119 -21.33 -3.00 15.86
C PHE A 119 -20.55 -4.28 16.23
N MET A 120 -21.12 -5.17 17.04
CA MET A 120 -20.49 -6.43 17.45
C MET A 120 -20.31 -7.43 16.31
N LEU A 121 -21.25 -7.53 15.35
CA LEU A 121 -21.06 -8.39 14.17
C LEU A 121 -20.00 -7.83 13.22
N THR A 122 -19.94 -6.50 13.09
CA THR A 122 -18.97 -5.83 12.22
C THR A 122 -17.56 -5.89 12.82
N VAL A 123 -17.38 -5.53 14.09
CA VAL A 123 -16.06 -5.51 14.76
C VAL A 123 -15.69 -6.88 15.34
N GLY A 124 -16.58 -7.49 16.12
CA GLY A 124 -16.31 -8.70 16.89
C GLY A 124 -16.21 -9.98 16.05
N GLN A 125 -16.91 -10.04 14.92
CA GLN A 125 -16.87 -11.18 13.99
C GLN A 125 -16.24 -10.87 12.63
N ASN A 126 -15.81 -9.62 12.38
CA ASN A 126 -15.32 -9.17 11.07
C ASN A 126 -16.30 -9.52 9.91
N SER A 127 -17.61 -9.47 10.20
CA SER A 127 -18.64 -9.81 9.21
C SER A 127 -18.66 -8.79 8.09
N ARG A 128 -18.66 -9.26 6.84
CA ARG A 128 -18.80 -8.37 5.67
C ARG A 128 -20.07 -7.53 5.82
N TYR A 129 -20.00 -6.24 5.50
CA TYR A 129 -21.15 -5.31 5.55
C TYR A 129 -22.38 -5.82 4.81
N CYS A 130 -22.20 -6.61 3.73
CA CYS A 130 -23.31 -7.22 3.00
C CYS A 130 -24.04 -8.29 3.83
N SER A 131 -23.32 -9.10 4.63
CA SER A 131 -23.91 -10.08 5.54
C SER A 131 -24.72 -9.39 6.64
N VAL A 132 -24.15 -8.36 7.29
CA VAL A 132 -24.85 -7.55 8.30
C VAL A 132 -26.10 -6.88 7.70
N LYS A 133 -26.02 -6.42 6.46
CA LYS A 133 -27.15 -5.87 5.69
C LYS A 133 -28.24 -6.92 5.46
N ASP A 134 -27.86 -8.14 5.13
CA ASP A 134 -28.81 -9.22 4.89
C ASP A 134 -29.42 -9.77 6.19
N THR A 135 -28.71 -9.69 7.32
CA THR A 135 -29.20 -10.07 8.64
C THR A 135 -30.23 -9.07 9.18
N PHE A 136 -29.90 -7.78 9.22
CA PHE A 136 -30.78 -6.75 9.78
C PHE A 136 -31.76 -6.16 8.76
N LYS A 137 -31.61 -6.52 7.48
CA LYS A 137 -32.39 -5.98 6.34
C LYS A 137 -32.44 -4.45 6.31
N ARG A 138 -31.35 -3.79 6.73
CA ARG A 138 -31.18 -2.32 6.72
C ARG A 138 -30.40 -1.84 5.50
N SER A 139 -30.51 -0.56 5.17
CA SER A 139 -29.68 0.04 4.12
C SER A 139 -28.22 0.14 4.60
N LYS A 140 -27.25 0.14 3.66
CA LYS A 140 -25.83 0.30 4.00
C LYS A 140 -25.55 1.59 4.78
N PHE A 141 -26.27 2.67 4.44
CA PHE A 141 -26.19 3.96 5.13
C PHE A 141 -26.63 3.86 6.59
N ALA A 142 -27.76 3.19 6.86
CA ALA A 142 -28.28 3.02 8.21
C ALA A 142 -27.32 2.18 9.08
N ILE A 143 -26.76 1.10 8.52
CA ILE A 143 -25.77 0.25 9.21
C ILE A 143 -24.52 1.04 9.56
N SER A 144 -23.99 1.82 8.61
CA SER A 144 -22.81 2.67 8.84
C SER A 144 -23.07 3.75 9.88
N THR A 145 -24.26 4.37 9.86
CA THR A 145 -24.65 5.38 10.84
C THR A 145 -24.74 4.77 12.25
N SER A 146 -25.41 3.62 12.40
CA SER A 146 -25.53 2.91 13.68
C SER A 146 -24.17 2.43 14.20
N PHE A 147 -23.31 1.95 13.31
CA PHE A 147 -21.94 1.56 13.66
C PHE A 147 -21.15 2.74 14.24
N ASN A 148 -21.17 3.89 13.57
CA ASN A 148 -20.45 5.09 14.02
C ASN A 148 -21.02 5.63 15.35
N GLN A 149 -22.33 5.62 15.52
CA GLN A 149 -22.97 6.05 16.77
C GLN A 149 -22.56 5.18 17.97
N CYS A 150 -22.51 3.85 17.80
CA CYS A 150 -21.97 2.96 18.83
C CYS A 150 -20.47 3.20 19.06
N PHE A 151 -19.67 3.35 18.00
CA PHE A 151 -18.24 3.59 18.10
C PHE A 151 -17.90 4.90 18.84
N GLU A 152 -18.58 5.99 18.53
CA GLU A 152 -18.47 7.28 19.22
C GLU A 152 -18.85 7.16 20.69
N SER A 153 -19.91 6.39 20.99
CA SER A 153 -20.34 6.14 22.38
C SER A 153 -19.29 5.39 23.20
N PHE A 154 -18.49 4.52 22.59
CA PHE A 154 -17.37 3.83 23.24
C PHE A 154 -16.13 4.71 23.39
N THR A 155 -15.84 5.57 22.42
CA THR A 155 -14.61 6.37 22.37
C THR A 155 -14.72 7.67 23.17
N CYS A 156 -15.89 8.30 23.23
CA CYS A 156 -16.10 9.57 23.95
C CYS A 156 -16.06 9.42 25.49
N HIS A 157 -16.01 8.20 26.02
CA HIS A 157 -15.77 7.92 27.44
C HIS A 157 -14.28 7.82 27.81
N SER A 158 -13.37 7.79 26.83
CA SER A 158 -11.92 7.82 27.09
C SER A 158 -11.37 9.22 27.36
N SER A 159 -12.21 10.27 27.28
CA SER A 159 -11.79 11.67 27.33
C SER A 159 -12.72 12.54 28.17
N LYS A 160 -12.99 12.16 29.43
CA LYS A 160 -13.57 13.09 30.43
C LYS A 160 -12.84 12.98 31.78
N PRO A 161 -12.22 14.07 32.26
CA PRO A 161 -11.88 14.22 33.68
C PRO A 161 -13.16 14.26 34.52
N ASN A 162 -13.07 13.75 35.75
CA ASN A 162 -14.15 13.75 36.72
C ASN A 162 -14.55 15.16 37.18
N GLU A 163 -15.83 15.22 37.59
CA GLU A 163 -16.48 16.13 38.55
C GLU A 163 -17.24 17.40 38.09
N MET A 164 -18.54 17.34 38.39
CA MET A 164 -19.32 18.32 39.16
C MET A 164 -19.18 19.81 38.79
N LEU A 165 -19.99 20.26 37.82
CA LEU A 165 -20.58 21.62 37.81
C LEU A 165 -21.59 21.74 36.65
N ARG A 166 -22.82 21.23 36.84
CA ARG A 166 -23.99 21.64 36.04
C ARG A 166 -25.32 21.17 36.65
N VAL A 167 -25.48 21.40 37.95
CA VAL A 167 -26.79 21.49 38.62
C VAL A 167 -26.79 22.78 39.46
N ALA A 168 -26.65 23.91 38.79
CA ALA A 168 -26.97 25.24 39.30
C ALA A 168 -27.04 26.16 38.07
N GLY A 169 -28.23 26.63 37.72
CA GLY A 169 -28.43 27.46 36.51
C GLY A 169 -29.69 27.16 35.70
N ARG A 170 -30.71 26.51 36.29
CA ARG A 170 -32.08 26.59 35.80
C ARG A 170 -33.01 26.93 36.96
N ARG A 171 -32.93 28.18 37.40
CA ARG A 171 -33.97 28.95 38.07
C ARG A 171 -33.47 30.38 38.13
N LEU A 172 -34.04 31.20 37.26
CA LEU A 172 -34.25 32.66 37.35
C LEU A 172 -34.39 33.20 35.92
N PHE A 173 -35.51 32.83 35.28
CA PHE A 173 -36.20 33.73 34.36
C PHE A 173 -37.47 34.16 35.08
N SER A 174 -37.46 35.37 35.61
CA SER A 174 -38.61 36.27 35.71
C SER A 174 -38.21 37.50 36.52
N LEU A 175 -38.12 38.67 35.88
CA LEU A 175 -39.01 39.82 36.16
C LEU A 175 -38.55 41.09 35.43
N SER A 176 -39.54 41.67 34.74
CA SER A 176 -39.75 43.08 34.36
C SER A 176 -38.74 43.73 33.39
N GLN A 177 -39.08 43.91 32.11
CA GLN A 177 -39.90 44.99 31.53
C GLN A 177 -39.44 46.44 31.82
N ARG A 178 -39.13 47.11 30.70
CA ARG A 178 -39.47 48.49 30.28
C ARG A 178 -38.40 49.61 30.29
N SER A 179 -38.35 50.22 29.09
CA SER A 179 -38.17 51.64 28.71
C SER A 179 -36.82 52.34 28.86
N SER A 180 -36.29 52.82 27.72
CA SER A 180 -35.96 54.24 27.45
C SER A 180 -35.41 54.36 26.02
N THR A 181 -36.14 54.87 25.03
CA THR A 181 -36.23 56.29 24.60
C THR A 181 -34.92 57.07 24.65
N ALA A 182 -34.56 57.57 23.46
CA ALA A 182 -33.48 58.49 23.17
C ALA A 182 -33.60 59.84 23.90
N THR A 183 -32.44 60.44 24.20
CA THR A 183 -32.26 61.89 24.22
C THR A 183 -30.80 62.26 23.96
N SER A 184 -30.62 63.19 23.04
CA SER A 184 -29.44 63.94 22.61
C SER A 184 -29.10 65.11 23.54
N PHE A 185 -27.81 65.43 23.72
CA PHE A 185 -27.20 66.76 24.01
C PHE A 185 -25.68 66.59 23.77
N ALA A 186 -25.00 67.22 22.81
CA ALA A 186 -24.66 68.63 22.57
C ALA A 186 -23.77 69.28 23.66
N LEU A 187 -22.46 69.46 23.39
CA LEU A 187 -21.74 70.75 23.29
C LEU A 187 -20.23 70.69 23.67
N SER A 188 -19.42 71.24 22.74
CA SER A 188 -18.19 72.05 22.92
C SER A 188 -16.94 71.41 23.56
N ARG A 189 -15.69 71.68 23.14
CA ARG A 189 -15.07 72.97 22.77
C ARG A 189 -13.70 72.78 22.07
N ASP A 190 -13.27 73.84 21.37
CA ASP A 190 -12.06 74.17 20.57
C ASP A 190 -10.68 73.76 21.14
N HIS A 191 -9.50 73.82 20.49
CA HIS A 191 -8.86 74.67 19.45
C HIS A 191 -7.64 73.88 18.89
N SER A 192 -7.12 73.97 17.65
CA SER A 192 -6.34 75.07 17.00
C SER A 192 -5.78 74.51 15.66
N LEU A 193 -6.03 75.16 14.51
CA LEU A 193 -5.09 75.94 13.64
C LEU A 193 -3.82 75.17 13.19
N SER A 194 -3.48 75.02 11.90
CA SER A 194 -3.31 76.09 10.90
C SER A 194 -3.25 75.62 9.43
N ASP A 195 -3.87 76.44 8.57
CA ASP A 195 -3.42 77.00 7.28
C ASP A 195 -3.52 76.28 5.92
N GLY A 196 -4.24 76.93 4.98
CA GLY A 196 -3.67 77.28 3.66
C GLY A 196 -4.40 76.87 2.36
N GLY A 197 -5.48 77.60 1.98
CA GLY A 197 -6.07 77.92 0.64
C GLY A 197 -5.93 76.98 -0.58
N GLY A 198 -6.97 76.58 -1.33
CA GLY A 198 -7.89 77.37 -2.20
C GLY A 198 -7.62 76.95 -3.67
N ASP A 199 -8.54 76.65 -4.59
CA ASP A 199 -9.92 77.11 -4.77
C ASP A 199 -10.70 76.25 -5.82
N SER A 200 -12.04 76.37 -5.77
CA SER A 200 -13.03 76.26 -6.86
C SER A 200 -13.89 74.98 -7.15
N SER A 201 -15.20 75.23 -7.03
CA SER A 201 -16.38 74.66 -7.72
C SER A 201 -17.18 73.49 -7.09
N SER A 202 -18.45 73.79 -6.80
CA SER A 202 -19.50 73.01 -6.12
C SER A 202 -20.52 72.42 -7.14
N PRO A 203 -21.71 71.92 -6.73
CA PRO A 203 -22.10 70.61 -6.16
C PRO A 203 -23.15 69.92 -7.12
N PRO A 204 -24.10 69.01 -6.75
CA PRO A 204 -24.39 68.38 -5.45
C PRO A 204 -24.76 66.86 -5.46
N ARG A 205 -24.75 66.33 -4.21
CA ARG A 205 -25.73 65.43 -3.55
C ARG A 205 -25.83 63.91 -3.83
N SER A 206 -25.65 63.23 -2.69
CA SER A 206 -26.47 62.14 -2.09
C SER A 206 -26.33 60.71 -2.62
N VAL A 207 -25.38 60.02 -1.99
CA VAL A 207 -25.49 58.74 -1.24
C VAL A 207 -26.85 58.01 -1.26
N PRO A 208 -26.86 56.71 -1.59
CA PRO A 208 -27.95 55.79 -1.26
C PRO A 208 -27.64 55.00 0.02
N SER A 209 -28.69 54.56 0.73
CA SER A 209 -28.59 53.47 1.71
C SER A 209 -29.66 52.44 1.38
N THR A 210 -29.32 51.16 1.33
CA THR A 210 -29.92 50.09 2.15
C THR A 210 -29.55 48.69 1.63
N ASN A 211 -29.42 47.78 2.60
CA ASN A 211 -29.76 46.35 2.56
C ASN A 211 -28.67 45.27 2.34
N LEU A 212 -28.55 44.48 3.42
CA LEU A 212 -28.43 43.02 3.51
C LEU A 212 -27.18 42.30 2.94
N SER A 213 -26.29 41.90 3.87
CA SER A 213 -25.96 40.51 4.30
C SER A 213 -25.61 39.41 3.27
N PRO A 214 -24.93 38.32 3.65
CA PRO A 214 -23.50 38.13 3.43
C PRO A 214 -23.19 36.94 2.49
N PHE A 215 -21.93 36.93 2.04
CA PHE A 215 -21.29 35.86 1.29
C PHE A 215 -21.41 34.49 2.00
N ASP A 216 -21.98 33.51 1.30
CA ASP A 216 -21.65 32.11 1.52
C ASP A 216 -21.58 31.36 0.19
N SER A 217 -20.57 30.52 0.10
CA SER A 217 -20.08 29.81 -1.07
C SER A 217 -20.86 28.54 -1.38
N TYR A 218 -21.22 28.31 -2.65
CA TYR A 218 -21.56 26.98 -3.15
C TYR A 218 -20.91 26.67 -4.50
N HIS A 219 -19.97 25.74 -4.43
CA HIS A 219 -19.35 25.03 -5.53
C HIS A 219 -20.17 23.76 -5.82
N ARG A 220 -20.92 23.70 -6.92
CA ARG A 220 -21.09 22.51 -7.78
C ARG A 220 -21.98 22.78 -9.01
N SER A 221 -21.29 22.90 -10.14
CA SER A 221 -21.37 21.95 -11.26
C SER A 221 -22.34 22.18 -12.44
N LEU A 222 -21.74 21.93 -13.63
CA LEU A 222 -22.28 21.33 -14.86
C LEU A 222 -22.71 22.25 -16.02
N ILE A 223 -21.72 22.51 -16.88
CA ILE A 223 -21.65 22.05 -18.29
C ILE A 223 -23.02 21.76 -18.93
N ARG A 224 -23.45 22.72 -19.76
CA ARG A 224 -24.61 22.64 -20.66
C ARG A 224 -24.34 21.62 -21.78
N GLY A 225 -25.20 20.61 -21.84
CA GLY A 225 -25.37 19.75 -23.00
C GLY A 225 -26.09 20.46 -24.15
N PHE A 226 -25.87 19.93 -25.35
CA PHE A 226 -26.59 20.24 -26.58
C PHE A 226 -28.10 20.06 -26.37
N SER A 227 -28.87 21.12 -26.62
CA SER A 227 -30.31 21.09 -26.74
C SER A 227 -30.70 22.01 -27.88
N SER A 228 -31.14 21.42 -28.99
CA SER A 228 -31.90 22.10 -30.03
C SER A 228 -33.32 22.33 -29.50
N GLN A 229 -33.63 23.55 -29.07
CA GLN A 229 -35.02 24.00 -28.91
C GLN A 229 -35.30 25.08 -29.94
N VAL A 230 -36.12 24.70 -30.91
CA VAL A 230 -36.81 25.59 -31.84
C VAL A 230 -37.97 26.25 -31.09
N LEU A 231 -38.12 27.56 -31.29
CA LEU A 231 -39.20 28.41 -30.79
C LEU A 231 -40.55 28.00 -31.42
N THR A 232 -41.59 27.87 -30.61
CA THR A 232 -42.94 28.38 -30.96
C THR A 232 -43.77 28.64 -29.70
N GLN A 233 -44.51 29.74 -29.74
CA GLN A 233 -45.33 30.32 -28.70
C GLN A 233 -46.81 30.22 -29.12
N GLY A 234 -47.73 29.88 -28.20
CA GLY A 234 -49.15 30.30 -28.25
C GLY A 234 -50.21 29.29 -28.72
N ASN A 235 -51.05 28.87 -27.75
CA ASN A 235 -52.45 28.40 -27.79
C ASN A 235 -53.17 28.09 -29.13
N GLU A 236 -53.78 26.90 -29.27
CA GLU A 236 -55.22 26.61 -29.05
C GLU A 236 -55.60 25.16 -29.42
N VAL A 237 -56.46 24.56 -28.58
CA VAL A 237 -57.55 23.59 -28.82
C VAL A 237 -57.45 22.51 -29.94
N GLY A 238 -57.60 21.23 -29.54
CA GLY A 238 -58.31 20.22 -30.34
C GLY A 238 -57.49 19.00 -30.81
N PHE A 239 -58.07 17.80 -30.61
CA PHE A 239 -57.53 16.47 -30.91
C PHE A 239 -56.99 16.26 -32.35
N GLY A 240 -55.88 15.52 -32.48
CA GLY A 240 -55.48 14.87 -33.75
C GLY A 240 -53.98 14.56 -33.85
N SER A 241 -53.62 13.30 -34.00
CA SER A 241 -52.27 12.73 -34.01
C SER A 241 -51.61 12.73 -35.40
N GLU A 242 -50.39 13.27 -35.54
CA GLU A 242 -49.24 12.71 -36.28
C GLU A 242 -48.07 13.71 -36.35
N PRO A 243 -46.81 13.25 -36.55
CA PRO A 243 -45.65 14.14 -36.70
C PRO A 243 -45.76 15.03 -37.94
N ALA A 244 -45.25 16.27 -37.86
CA ALA A 244 -45.31 17.29 -38.92
C ALA A 244 -44.79 16.83 -40.30
N THR A 245 -43.94 15.80 -40.35
CA THR A 245 -43.47 15.18 -41.60
C THR A 245 -44.57 14.42 -42.34
N VAL A 246 -45.56 13.88 -41.64
CA VAL A 246 -46.68 13.12 -42.22
C VAL A 246 -47.81 14.06 -42.68
N GLU A 247 -48.00 15.18 -41.97
CA GLU A 247 -48.96 16.21 -42.34
C GLU A 247 -48.53 16.96 -43.63
N ALA A 248 -47.22 17.18 -43.80
CA ALA A 248 -46.66 17.76 -45.02
C ALA A 248 -46.83 16.88 -46.28
N VAL A 249 -46.95 15.56 -46.12
CA VAL A 249 -47.22 14.61 -47.22
C VAL A 249 -48.72 14.56 -47.55
N LYS A 250 -49.59 14.76 -46.55
CA LYS A 250 -51.05 14.70 -46.71
C LYS A 250 -51.65 15.97 -47.31
N THR A 251 -51.00 17.13 -47.16
CA THR A 251 -51.40 18.40 -47.78
C THR A 251 -50.24 19.06 -48.52
N PRO A 252 -49.96 18.67 -49.77
CA PRO A 252 -48.95 19.35 -50.58
C PRO A 252 -49.43 20.76 -50.91
N ASN A 253 -48.74 21.79 -50.40
CA ASN A 253 -48.95 23.16 -50.85
C ASN A 253 -48.10 23.43 -52.10
N SER A 254 -48.56 24.29 -53.00
CA SER A 254 -47.90 24.62 -54.28
C SER A 254 -46.61 25.46 -54.15
N LYS A 255 -46.18 25.79 -52.93
CA LYS A 255 -44.93 26.50 -52.62
C LYS A 255 -43.81 25.56 -52.14
N ILE A 256 -44.04 24.25 -51.99
CA ILE A 256 -42.97 23.27 -51.81
C ILE A 256 -42.55 22.80 -53.20
N VAL A 257 -41.69 23.58 -53.85
CA VAL A 257 -41.00 23.13 -55.06
C VAL A 257 -39.82 22.30 -54.59
N TYR A 258 -39.86 20.99 -54.86
CA TYR A 258 -38.71 20.12 -54.64
C TYR A 258 -37.62 20.54 -55.64
N ASP A 259 -36.43 20.85 -55.15
CA ASP A 259 -35.29 21.18 -56.00
C ASP A 259 -34.76 19.89 -56.65
N ASP A 260 -35.28 19.60 -57.85
CA ASP A 260 -34.88 18.45 -58.68
C ASP A 260 -33.54 18.70 -59.42
N HIS A 261 -32.75 19.71 -59.04
CA HIS A 261 -31.53 20.11 -59.76
C HIS A 261 -30.19 19.89 -59.05
N ASN A 262 -30.12 19.11 -57.97
CA ASN A 262 -28.80 18.76 -57.42
C ASN A 262 -28.64 17.42 -56.67
N HIS A 263 -29.53 16.45 -56.88
CA HIS A 263 -29.34 15.10 -56.34
C HIS A 263 -29.59 14.03 -57.42
N GLU A 264 -28.51 13.53 -58.03
CA GLU A 264 -28.55 12.23 -58.70
C GLU A 264 -29.06 11.17 -57.70
N ARG A 265 -30.30 10.70 -57.89
CA ARG A 265 -30.77 9.48 -57.22
C ARG A 265 -30.02 8.30 -57.82
N TYR A 266 -28.98 7.84 -57.13
CA TYR A 266 -28.37 6.54 -57.45
C TYR A 266 -29.43 5.44 -57.26
N PRO A 267 -29.60 4.52 -58.24
CA PRO A 267 -30.58 3.44 -58.13
C PRO A 267 -30.25 2.55 -56.91
N PRO A 268 -31.26 1.99 -56.21
CA PRO A 268 -30.99 1.11 -55.09
C PRO A 268 -30.19 -0.12 -55.55
N GLY A 269 -28.99 -0.28 -55.01
CA GLY A 269 -28.27 -1.56 -55.04
C GLY A 269 -27.22 -1.72 -56.15
N ASP A 270 -26.34 -0.75 -56.35
CA ASP A 270 -25.08 -0.95 -57.10
C ASP A 270 -24.26 -2.11 -56.48
N PRO A 271 -24.03 -3.23 -57.20
CA PRO A 271 -23.31 -4.39 -56.68
C PRO A 271 -21.89 -4.06 -56.21
N SER A 272 -21.25 -3.05 -56.83
CA SER A 272 -19.87 -2.67 -56.54
C SER A 272 -19.68 -2.07 -55.13
N LYS A 273 -20.74 -1.49 -54.56
CA LYS A 273 -20.70 -0.83 -53.23
C LYS A 273 -21.14 -1.74 -52.08
N ARG A 274 -21.66 -2.93 -52.37
CA ARG A 274 -22.09 -3.91 -51.36
C ARG A 274 -20.92 -4.43 -50.54
N ALA A 275 -19.78 -4.67 -51.17
CA ALA A 275 -18.57 -5.11 -50.46
C ALA A 275 -18.11 -4.08 -49.42
N PHE A 276 -18.13 -2.79 -49.78
CA PHE A 276 -17.81 -1.71 -48.85
C PHE A 276 -18.85 -1.57 -47.73
N ALA A 277 -20.13 -1.64 -48.06
CA ALA A 277 -21.20 -1.59 -47.07
C ALA A 277 -21.13 -2.78 -46.09
N TYR A 278 -20.87 -4.00 -46.59
CA TYR A 278 -20.66 -5.17 -45.75
C TYR A 278 -19.41 -5.06 -44.90
N PHE A 279 -18.30 -4.54 -45.44
CA PHE A 279 -17.09 -4.30 -44.68
C PHE A 279 -17.32 -3.32 -43.52
N VAL A 280 -18.02 -2.21 -43.76
CA VAL A 280 -18.34 -1.22 -42.72
C VAL A 280 -19.29 -1.81 -41.67
N LEU A 281 -20.34 -2.54 -42.10
CA LEU A 281 -21.29 -3.17 -41.20
C LEU A 281 -20.68 -4.30 -40.38
N SER A 282 -19.85 -5.16 -40.99
CA SER A 282 -19.18 -6.27 -40.31
C SER A 282 -18.07 -5.76 -39.39
N GLY A 283 -17.26 -4.80 -39.86
CA GLY A 283 -16.24 -4.15 -39.07
C GLY A 283 -16.82 -3.44 -37.84
N GLY A 284 -17.89 -2.67 -38.03
CA GLY A 284 -18.60 -2.00 -36.94
C GLY A 284 -19.15 -2.98 -35.89
N ARG A 285 -19.74 -4.10 -36.33
CA ARG A 285 -20.25 -5.15 -35.42
C ARG A 285 -19.14 -5.85 -34.65
N PHE A 286 -18.00 -6.12 -35.29
CA PHE A 286 -16.84 -6.74 -34.64
C PHE A 286 -16.25 -5.82 -33.57
N VAL A 287 -16.07 -4.53 -33.88
CA VAL A 287 -15.59 -3.54 -32.91
C VAL A 287 -16.55 -3.42 -31.73
N TYR A 288 -17.86 -3.32 -32.00
CA TYR A 288 -18.88 -3.23 -30.95
C TYR A 288 -18.88 -4.46 -30.03
N ALA A 289 -18.84 -5.67 -30.58
CA ALA A 289 -18.79 -6.91 -29.81
C ALA A 289 -17.50 -7.02 -28.98
N SER A 290 -16.37 -6.55 -29.53
CA SER A 290 -15.07 -6.58 -28.85
C SER A 290 -15.04 -5.61 -27.66
N VAL A 291 -15.55 -4.39 -27.83
CA VAL A 291 -15.67 -3.41 -26.74
C VAL A 291 -16.60 -3.92 -25.64
N LEU A 292 -17.74 -4.50 -26.01
CA LEU A 292 -18.68 -5.08 -25.04
C LEU A 292 -18.04 -6.25 -24.26
N ARG A 293 -17.31 -7.14 -24.94
CA ARG A 293 -16.57 -8.23 -24.29
C ARG A 293 -15.53 -7.70 -23.29
N LEU A 294 -14.76 -6.68 -23.67
CA LEU A 294 -13.76 -6.07 -22.79
C LEU A 294 -14.39 -5.40 -21.56
N LEU A 295 -15.54 -4.74 -21.73
CA LEU A 295 -16.29 -4.16 -20.62
C LEU A 295 -16.78 -5.22 -19.64
N VAL A 296 -17.34 -6.32 -20.15
CA VAL A 296 -17.80 -7.45 -19.31
C VAL A 296 -16.62 -8.11 -18.60
N LEU A 297 -15.50 -8.35 -19.28
CA LEU A 297 -14.31 -8.93 -18.66
C LEU A 297 -13.71 -8.01 -17.58
N LYS A 298 -13.62 -6.70 -17.83
CA LYS A 298 -13.16 -5.75 -16.81
C LYS A 298 -14.10 -5.71 -15.61
N LEU A 299 -15.42 -5.78 -15.84
CA LEU A 299 -16.40 -5.85 -14.76
C LEU A 299 -16.20 -7.11 -13.91
N ILE A 300 -16.02 -8.28 -14.53
CA ILE A 300 -15.78 -9.55 -13.83
C ILE A 300 -14.46 -9.51 -13.05
N VAL A 301 -13.37 -9.05 -13.67
CA VAL A 301 -12.06 -8.94 -13.01
C VAL A 301 -12.09 -7.93 -11.86
N SER A 302 -12.84 -6.82 -11.99
CA SER A 302 -13.02 -5.86 -10.90
C SER A 302 -13.76 -6.44 -9.68
N MET A 303 -14.45 -7.57 -9.85
CA MET A 303 -15.11 -8.30 -8.77
C MET A 303 -14.25 -9.43 -8.18
N SER A 304 -13.06 -9.69 -8.73
CA SER A 304 -12.10 -10.69 -8.22
C SER A 304 -11.25 -10.12 -7.07
N ALA A 305 -10.84 -10.97 -6.12
CA ALA A 305 -10.00 -10.56 -4.99
C ALA A 305 -8.57 -10.27 -5.46
N SER A 306 -7.89 -9.29 -4.85
CA SER A 306 -6.51 -8.93 -5.19
C SER A 306 -5.54 -10.09 -4.90
N LYS A 307 -4.43 -10.14 -5.66
CA LYS A 307 -3.43 -11.22 -5.56
C LYS A 307 -2.84 -11.36 -4.15
N ASP A 308 -2.74 -10.27 -3.38
CA ASP A 308 -2.25 -10.30 -2.00
C ASP A 308 -3.24 -10.99 -1.05
N VAL A 309 -4.55 -10.87 -1.31
CA VAL A 309 -5.60 -11.59 -0.57
C VAL A 309 -5.58 -13.09 -0.90
N LEU A 310 -5.21 -13.46 -2.14
CA LEU A 310 -5.00 -14.85 -2.55
C LEU A 310 -3.70 -15.43 -1.97
N ALA A 311 -2.61 -14.66 -1.91
CA ALA A 311 -1.35 -15.08 -1.29
C ALA A 311 -1.48 -15.28 0.23
N LEU A 312 -2.33 -14.49 0.90
CA LEU A 312 -2.70 -14.68 2.31
C LEU A 312 -3.57 -15.94 2.56
N ALA A 313 -4.01 -16.65 1.53
CA ALA A 313 -4.87 -17.82 1.67
C ALA A 313 -4.12 -19.11 2.04
N SER A 314 -2.81 -19.19 1.77
CA SER A 314 -2.00 -20.38 2.10
C SER A 314 -0.57 -20.05 2.51
N LEU A 315 -0.06 -20.73 3.54
CA LEU A 315 1.33 -20.64 4.00
C LEU A 315 1.98 -22.03 3.89
N GLU A 316 3.17 -22.08 3.29
CA GLU A 316 3.97 -23.30 3.18
C GLU A 316 5.07 -23.28 4.25
N VAL A 317 5.17 -24.35 5.03
CA VAL A 317 6.14 -24.50 6.11
C VAL A 317 6.95 -25.78 5.87
N ASP A 318 8.28 -25.65 5.90
CA ASP A 318 9.19 -26.79 5.83
C ASP A 318 9.20 -27.54 7.17
N LEU A 319 8.94 -28.85 7.11
CA LEU A 319 8.89 -29.72 8.27
C LEU A 319 10.25 -30.37 8.57
N GLY A 320 11.19 -30.36 7.62
CA GLY A 320 12.50 -31.00 7.76
C GLY A 320 13.39 -30.36 8.83
N SER A 321 13.19 -29.07 9.10
CA SER A 321 13.97 -28.29 10.07
C SER A 321 13.49 -28.43 11.52
N ILE A 322 12.45 -29.23 11.80
CA ILE A 322 11.85 -29.34 13.14
C ILE A 322 12.32 -30.66 13.80
N GLU A 323 13.07 -30.55 14.89
CA GLU A 323 13.53 -31.71 15.68
C GLU A 323 12.38 -32.32 16.52
N PRO A 324 12.36 -33.65 16.74
CA PRO A 324 11.34 -34.29 17.58
C PRO A 324 11.31 -33.69 19.01
N GLY A 325 10.12 -33.36 19.50
CA GLY A 325 9.89 -32.73 20.80
C GLY A 325 9.90 -31.19 20.79
N THR A 326 10.28 -30.57 19.67
CA THR A 326 10.30 -29.11 19.52
C THR A 326 8.99 -28.57 18.95
N THR A 327 8.67 -27.31 19.28
CA THR A 327 7.49 -26.59 18.77
C THR A 327 7.93 -25.31 18.09
N VAL A 328 7.60 -25.16 16.81
CA VAL A 328 7.85 -23.95 16.03
C VAL A 328 6.58 -23.11 15.99
N THR A 329 6.73 -21.80 16.16
CA THR A 329 5.63 -20.85 16.04
C THR A 329 5.75 -20.08 14.73
N VAL A 330 4.76 -20.20 13.85
CA VAL A 330 4.69 -19.44 12.60
C VAL A 330 3.54 -18.44 12.66
N LYS A 331 3.72 -17.26 12.07
CA LYS A 331 2.66 -16.24 12.01
C LYS A 331 1.81 -16.48 10.76
N TRP A 332 0.52 -16.78 10.93
CA TRP A 332 -0.43 -16.94 9.84
C TRP A 332 -1.65 -16.02 10.04
N ARG A 333 -1.90 -15.12 9.08
CA ARG A 333 -2.98 -14.11 9.12
C ARG A 333 -3.05 -13.32 10.44
N GLY A 334 -1.88 -12.96 10.97
CA GLY A 334 -1.75 -12.20 12.22
C GLY A 334 -1.90 -13.04 13.50
N LYS A 335 -2.23 -14.33 13.41
CA LYS A 335 -2.30 -15.25 14.56
C LYS A 335 -1.06 -16.15 14.59
N PRO A 336 -0.52 -16.49 15.77
CA PRO A 336 0.49 -17.54 15.89
C PRO A 336 -0.14 -18.91 15.64
N VAL A 337 0.56 -19.78 14.92
CA VAL A 337 0.24 -21.20 14.72
C VAL A 337 1.41 -22.00 15.24
N PHE A 338 1.14 -22.93 16.15
CA PHE A 338 2.13 -23.84 16.72
C PHE A 338 2.17 -25.13 15.90
N ILE A 339 3.37 -25.48 15.44
CA ILE A 339 3.67 -26.72 14.74
C ILE A 339 4.61 -27.51 15.64
N ARG A 340 4.13 -28.61 16.20
CA ARG A 340 4.91 -29.49 17.08
C ARG A 340 5.19 -30.81 16.37
N ARG A 341 6.46 -31.21 16.38
CA ARG A 341 6.87 -32.57 16.05
C ARG A 341 6.91 -33.40 17.33
N ARG A 342 6.06 -34.40 17.45
CA ARG A 342 5.85 -35.19 18.68
C ARG A 342 6.78 -36.40 18.71
N THR A 343 7.32 -36.74 19.88
CA THR A 343 8.08 -37.99 20.09
C THR A 343 7.12 -39.18 20.30
N GLU A 344 7.64 -40.41 20.28
CA GLU A 344 6.81 -41.60 20.56
C GLU A 344 6.21 -41.59 21.97
N ASP A 345 6.97 -41.12 22.95
CA ASP A 345 6.52 -41.04 24.35
C ASP A 345 5.44 -39.96 24.53
N ASP A 346 5.60 -38.85 23.81
CA ASP A 346 4.62 -37.78 23.67
C ASP A 346 3.27 -38.31 23.13
N ILE A 347 3.31 -39.16 22.10
CA ILE A 347 2.11 -39.78 21.50
C ILE A 347 1.47 -40.79 22.47
N LYS A 348 2.26 -41.63 23.14
CA LYS A 348 1.76 -42.58 24.16
C LYS A 348 1.12 -41.83 25.34
N LEU A 349 1.73 -40.73 25.78
CA LEU A 349 1.19 -39.90 26.84
C LEU A 349 -0.13 -39.27 26.42
N ALA A 350 -0.22 -38.67 25.23
CA ALA A 350 -1.45 -38.04 24.75
C ALA A 350 -2.63 -39.03 24.63
N ASN A 351 -2.36 -40.27 24.22
CA ASN A 351 -3.36 -41.34 24.06
C ASN A 351 -3.79 -41.99 25.39
N SER A 352 -2.97 -41.93 26.44
CA SER A 352 -3.28 -42.53 27.74
C SER A 352 -4.09 -41.61 28.68
N VAL A 353 -4.37 -40.38 28.25
CA VAL A 353 -5.17 -39.40 29.02
C VAL A 353 -6.64 -39.81 29.06
N ASP A 354 -7.20 -39.93 30.26
CA ASP A 354 -8.63 -40.13 30.48
C ASP A 354 -9.46 -38.93 29.99
N LEU A 355 -10.33 -39.18 29.01
CA LEU A 355 -11.20 -38.17 28.41
C LEU A 355 -12.20 -37.57 29.40
N GLY A 356 -12.64 -38.34 30.40
CA GLY A 356 -13.58 -37.88 31.42
C GLY A 356 -13.00 -36.80 32.34
N SER A 357 -11.67 -36.75 32.46
CA SER A 357 -10.94 -35.74 33.23
C SER A 357 -10.74 -34.42 32.50
N LEU A 358 -11.03 -34.36 31.19
CA LEU A 358 -10.82 -33.19 30.36
C LEU A 358 -12.02 -32.25 30.42
N ARG A 359 -11.75 -30.94 30.44
CA ARG A 359 -12.82 -29.93 30.40
C ARG A 359 -13.52 -29.87 29.04
N ASP A 360 -12.78 -30.09 27.96
CA ASP A 360 -13.26 -30.18 26.58
C ASP A 360 -12.79 -31.54 26.01
N PRO A 361 -13.60 -32.61 26.16
CA PRO A 361 -13.19 -33.96 25.81
C PRO A 361 -12.99 -34.13 24.31
N GLN A 362 -11.74 -34.38 23.90
CA GLN A 362 -11.38 -34.73 22.53
C GLN A 362 -10.27 -35.79 22.52
N GLU A 363 -10.45 -36.82 21.72
CA GLU A 363 -9.42 -37.82 21.47
C GLU A 363 -8.25 -37.23 20.67
N ASP A 364 -7.03 -37.71 20.92
CA ASP A 364 -5.85 -37.25 20.17
C ASP A 364 -5.93 -37.65 18.69
N SER A 365 -6.49 -38.83 18.41
CA SER A 365 -6.74 -39.39 17.07
C SER A 365 -7.54 -38.45 16.16
N VAL A 366 -8.47 -37.68 16.73
CA VAL A 366 -9.33 -36.73 16.00
C VAL A 366 -8.61 -35.40 15.76
N ARG A 367 -7.60 -35.09 16.58
CA ARG A 367 -6.88 -33.81 16.55
C ARG A 367 -5.68 -33.81 15.60
N VAL A 368 -5.22 -34.98 15.18
CA VAL A 368 -4.03 -35.11 14.31
C VAL A 368 -4.29 -36.02 13.11
N LYS A 369 -3.84 -35.57 11.92
CA LYS A 369 -3.88 -36.41 10.70
C LYS A 369 -2.75 -37.42 10.64
N ASN A 370 -1.57 -37.03 11.13
CA ASN A 370 -0.40 -37.90 11.28
C ASN A 370 0.04 -37.82 12.75
N PRO A 371 0.17 -38.95 13.48
CA PRO A 371 0.58 -38.95 14.89
C PRO A 371 1.88 -38.17 15.18
N GLU A 372 2.80 -38.06 14.23
CA GLU A 372 4.04 -37.29 14.43
C GLU A 372 3.80 -35.76 14.50
N TRP A 373 2.74 -35.23 13.89
CA TRP A 373 2.58 -33.79 13.67
C TRP A 373 1.29 -33.25 14.26
N LEU A 374 1.42 -32.22 15.11
CA LEU A 374 0.31 -31.46 15.64
C LEU A 374 0.42 -30.00 15.21
N VAL A 375 -0.66 -29.46 14.65
CA VAL A 375 -0.76 -28.07 14.19
C VAL A 375 -1.98 -27.39 14.81
N VAL A 376 -1.74 -26.42 15.70
CA VAL A 376 -2.80 -25.71 16.44
C VAL A 376 -2.60 -24.20 16.37
N VAL A 377 -3.70 -23.44 16.43
CA VAL A 377 -3.65 -21.99 16.55
C VAL A 377 -3.24 -21.61 17.97
N GLY A 378 -2.15 -20.85 18.09
CA GLY A 378 -1.53 -20.46 19.36
C GLY A 378 -2.22 -19.32 20.09
N VAL A 379 -3.56 -19.31 20.09
CA VAL A 379 -4.39 -18.28 20.72
C VAL A 379 -5.19 -18.94 21.84
N CYS A 380 -4.95 -18.51 23.08
CA CYS A 380 -5.64 -19.03 24.24
C CYS A 380 -7.14 -18.77 24.13
N THR A 381 -7.92 -19.83 24.28
CA THR A 381 -9.39 -19.83 24.22
C THR A 381 -10.07 -19.10 25.39
N HIS A 382 -9.31 -18.62 26.37
CA HIS A 382 -9.83 -17.77 27.44
C HIS A 382 -10.07 -16.33 26.96
N LEU A 383 -9.00 -15.58 26.66
CA LEU A 383 -9.05 -14.15 26.30
C LEU A 383 -8.09 -13.78 25.16
N GLY A 384 -7.56 -14.77 24.43
CA GLY A 384 -6.73 -14.53 23.25
C GLY A 384 -5.24 -14.30 23.50
N CYS A 385 -4.74 -14.46 24.73
CA CYS A 385 -3.31 -14.45 25.02
C CYS A 385 -2.57 -15.56 24.24
N ILE A 386 -1.27 -15.38 23.99
CA ILE A 386 -0.44 -16.39 23.33
C ILE A 386 0.12 -17.35 24.40
N PRO A 387 -0.22 -18.65 24.39
CA PRO A 387 0.35 -19.61 25.33
C PRO A 387 1.84 -19.85 25.06
N LEU A 388 2.64 -19.99 26.11
CA LEU A 388 4.05 -20.36 26.03
C LEU A 388 4.17 -21.87 25.72
N PRO A 389 4.94 -22.27 24.70
CA PRO A 389 5.17 -23.68 24.38
C PRO A 389 6.09 -24.35 25.41
N ASN A 390 5.94 -25.67 25.57
CA ASN A 390 6.73 -26.50 26.49
C ASN A 390 6.71 -26.02 27.94
N ALA A 391 5.61 -25.40 28.36
CA ALA A 391 5.46 -24.79 29.67
C ALA A 391 4.17 -25.26 30.37
N GLY A 392 4.19 -25.24 31.70
CA GLY A 392 3.07 -25.65 32.55
C GLY A 392 3.05 -27.15 32.90
N ASP A 393 2.17 -27.49 33.82
CA ASP A 393 2.07 -28.80 34.50
C ASP A 393 1.89 -30.04 33.60
N TYR A 394 1.53 -29.87 32.32
CA TYR A 394 1.17 -30.99 31.42
C TYR A 394 2.01 -31.06 30.13
N GLY A 395 3.16 -30.37 30.08
CA GLY A 395 4.15 -30.50 29.00
C GLY A 395 3.73 -29.96 27.62
N GLY A 396 2.54 -29.37 27.49
CA GLY A 396 2.04 -28.74 26.27
C GLY A 396 2.27 -27.24 26.27
N TRP A 397 1.24 -26.48 26.64
CA TRP A 397 1.29 -25.01 26.62
C TRP A 397 0.76 -24.38 27.90
N PHE A 398 1.36 -23.27 28.31
CA PHE A 398 0.94 -22.50 29.47
C PHE A 398 0.62 -21.06 29.11
N CYS A 399 -0.59 -20.61 29.45
CA CYS A 399 -0.99 -19.22 29.29
C CYS A 399 -0.82 -18.47 30.64
N PRO A 400 0.17 -17.57 30.75
CA PRO A 400 0.50 -16.90 32.02
C PRO A 400 -0.58 -15.91 32.48
N CYS A 401 -1.45 -15.43 31.58
CA CYS A 401 -2.44 -14.40 31.90
C CYS A 401 -3.36 -14.76 33.08
N HIS A 402 -3.88 -15.99 33.10
CA HIS A 402 -4.78 -16.48 34.14
C HIS A 402 -4.54 -17.96 34.47
N GLY A 403 -3.36 -18.49 34.12
CA GLY A 403 -2.93 -19.84 34.45
C GLY A 403 -3.69 -20.96 33.74
N SER A 404 -3.94 -20.84 32.42
CA SER A 404 -4.50 -21.96 31.64
C SER A 404 -3.37 -22.88 31.18
N HIS A 405 -3.54 -24.19 31.40
CA HIS A 405 -2.57 -25.22 31.02
C HIS A 405 -3.18 -26.20 30.02
N TYR A 406 -2.50 -26.36 28.90
CA TYR A 406 -2.84 -27.29 27.84
C TYR A 406 -1.86 -28.47 27.84
N ASP A 407 -2.36 -29.67 27.56
CA ASP A 407 -1.50 -30.83 27.32
C ASP A 407 -0.85 -30.77 25.93
N ILE A 408 0.00 -31.75 25.65
CA ILE A 408 0.70 -31.94 24.37
C ILE A 408 -0.25 -31.96 23.15
N SER A 409 -1.49 -32.43 23.28
CA SER A 409 -2.47 -32.44 22.19
C SER A 409 -3.14 -31.07 21.99
N GLY A 410 -2.83 -30.10 22.85
CA GLY A 410 -3.45 -28.78 22.88
C GLY A 410 -4.77 -28.79 23.64
N ARG A 411 -5.03 -29.79 24.49
CA ARG A 411 -6.27 -29.94 25.24
C ARG A 411 -6.19 -29.27 26.60
N ILE A 412 -7.22 -28.55 27.00
CA ILE A 412 -7.24 -27.79 28.25
C ILE A 412 -7.33 -28.74 29.46
N ARG A 413 -6.37 -28.64 30.38
CA ARG A 413 -6.27 -29.46 31.60
C ARG A 413 -6.56 -28.68 32.88
N LYS A 414 -6.18 -27.41 32.93
CA LYS A 414 -6.27 -26.57 34.15
C LYS A 414 -6.42 -25.10 33.78
N GLY A 415 -7.05 -24.30 34.65
CA GLY A 415 -7.22 -22.85 34.48
C GLY A 415 -8.56 -22.44 33.87
N PRO A 416 -8.79 -21.15 33.56
CA PRO A 416 -10.11 -20.63 33.18
C PRO A 416 -10.47 -20.81 31.69
N ALA A 417 -9.54 -21.24 30.83
CA ALA A 417 -9.88 -21.50 29.43
C ALA A 417 -11.02 -22.53 29.29
N PRO A 418 -12.03 -22.26 28.46
CA PRO A 418 -13.18 -23.15 28.30
C PRO A 418 -12.95 -24.29 27.29
N TYR A 419 -12.09 -24.10 26.29
CA TYR A 419 -11.93 -25.01 25.15
C TYR A 419 -10.48 -25.37 24.85
N ASN A 420 -10.26 -26.47 24.12
CA ASN A 420 -8.96 -26.87 23.57
C ASN A 420 -8.46 -25.85 22.53
N LEU A 421 -7.14 -25.82 22.26
CA LEU A 421 -6.58 -25.00 21.18
C LEU A 421 -7.17 -25.43 19.83
N GLU A 422 -7.52 -24.43 19.02
CA GLU A 422 -8.16 -24.59 17.71
C GLU A 422 -7.21 -25.31 16.73
N LEU A 423 -7.73 -26.31 16.01
CA LEU A 423 -6.97 -27.05 14.99
C LEU A 423 -6.90 -26.25 13.70
N GLN A 424 -5.73 -26.23 13.06
CA GLN A 424 -5.57 -25.61 11.74
C GLN A 424 -5.66 -26.67 10.63
N ILE A 425 -6.35 -26.36 9.53
CA ILE A 425 -6.41 -27.26 8.36
C ILE A 425 -5.11 -27.16 7.57
N PHE A 426 -4.44 -28.29 7.33
CA PHE A 426 -3.24 -28.40 6.51
C PHE A 426 -3.21 -29.72 5.70
N PHE A 427 -2.34 -29.78 4.69
CA PHE A 427 -2.02 -30.99 3.92
C PHE A 427 -0.52 -31.07 3.60
N PHE A 428 -0.02 -32.29 3.35
CA PHE A 428 1.40 -32.54 3.05
C PHE A 428 1.65 -32.54 1.54
N LEU A 429 2.71 -31.87 1.10
CA LEU A 429 3.23 -31.87 -0.27
C LEU A 429 4.68 -32.36 -0.26
N LEU A 430 4.91 -33.67 -0.46
CA LEU A 430 6.23 -34.28 -0.75
C LEU A 430 7.43 -33.82 0.13
N ARG A 431 7.16 -33.31 1.36
CA ARG A 431 8.03 -32.85 2.49
C ARG A 431 7.61 -31.50 3.11
N LEU A 432 6.70 -30.74 2.50
CA LEU A 432 6.17 -29.46 3.01
C LEU A 432 4.77 -29.61 3.61
N ALA A 433 4.41 -28.80 4.62
CA ALA A 433 3.03 -28.63 5.04
C ALA A 433 2.45 -27.32 4.49
N LYS A 434 1.32 -27.39 3.79
CA LYS A 434 0.57 -26.23 3.30
C LYS A 434 -0.67 -26.00 4.17
N ILE A 435 -0.73 -24.84 4.82
CA ILE A 435 -1.83 -24.41 5.69
C ILE A 435 -2.92 -23.76 4.84
N LEU A 436 -4.19 -24.15 5.00
CA LEU A 436 -5.34 -23.65 4.22
C LEU A 436 -6.42 -22.96 5.04
N HIS A 437 -7.27 -22.20 4.34
CA HIS A 437 -8.47 -21.56 4.85
C HIS A 437 -9.67 -22.52 4.94
N HIS A 438 -10.50 -22.38 5.98
CA HIS A 438 -11.80 -23.06 6.09
C HIS A 438 -12.89 -22.22 5.38
N SER A 439 -13.42 -22.72 4.26
CA SER A 439 -14.65 -22.21 3.63
C SER A 439 -15.47 -23.40 3.12
N PRO A 440 -16.80 -23.43 3.29
CA PRO A 440 -17.63 -24.60 2.93
C PRO A 440 -17.85 -24.77 1.42
N HIS A 441 -16.92 -24.29 0.57
CA HIS A 441 -16.98 -24.38 -0.88
C HIS A 441 -15.81 -25.17 -1.51
N SER A 442 -14.96 -25.82 -0.70
CA SER A 442 -13.72 -26.47 -1.18
C SER A 442 -13.89 -27.87 -1.78
N GLU A 443 -15.11 -28.38 -1.99
CA GLU A 443 -15.31 -29.68 -2.64
C GLU A 443 -15.31 -29.59 -4.19
N LEU A 444 -15.52 -28.41 -4.77
CA LEU A 444 -15.56 -28.21 -6.22
C LEU A 444 -14.20 -27.92 -6.85
N GLU A 445 -13.25 -27.33 -6.11
CA GLU A 445 -11.90 -27.06 -6.65
C GLU A 445 -11.00 -28.30 -6.67
N ALA A 446 -11.28 -29.30 -5.81
CA ALA A 446 -10.55 -30.57 -5.80
C ALA A 446 -10.84 -31.44 -7.05
N PHE A 447 -12.00 -31.25 -7.69
CA PHE A 447 -12.43 -32.05 -8.85
C PHE A 447 -11.84 -31.53 -10.18
N LEU A 448 -11.50 -30.24 -10.26
CA LEU A 448 -10.95 -29.62 -11.47
C LEU A 448 -9.43 -29.71 -11.58
N PHE A 449 -8.72 -30.08 -10.51
CA PHE A 449 -7.26 -30.25 -10.53
C PHE A 449 -6.80 -31.65 -10.98
N PHE A 450 -7.71 -32.64 -11.00
CA PHE A 450 -7.40 -34.04 -11.29
C PHE A 450 -7.58 -34.47 -12.76
N SER A 451 -8.02 -33.58 -13.65
CA SER A 451 -8.44 -33.94 -15.02
C SER A 451 -7.53 -33.44 -16.16
N SER A 452 -6.36 -32.86 -15.87
CA SER A 452 -5.49 -32.27 -16.91
C SER A 452 -4.02 -32.72 -16.87
N LEU A 453 -3.76 -34.00 -16.57
CA LEU A 453 -2.47 -34.65 -16.83
C LEU A 453 -2.64 -35.67 -17.96
N PRO A 454 -2.09 -35.44 -19.17
CA PRO A 454 -1.80 -36.51 -20.09
C PRO A 454 -0.46 -37.14 -19.72
N SER A 455 -0.52 -38.41 -19.34
CA SER A 455 0.59 -39.36 -19.33
C SER A 455 1.28 -39.42 -20.69
N LEU A 456 2.60 -39.25 -20.77
CA LEU A 456 3.48 -39.87 -21.77
C LEU A 456 4.98 -39.53 -21.49
N GLN A 457 5.73 -40.56 -21.11
CA GLN A 457 7.16 -40.75 -21.41
C GLN A 457 7.24 -42.04 -22.25
N PRO A 458 8.25 -42.30 -23.14
CA PRO A 458 9.68 -42.04 -22.86
C PRO A 458 10.63 -41.69 -24.04
N ASN A 459 11.88 -41.39 -23.66
CA ASN A 459 13.15 -41.48 -24.40
C ASN A 459 13.42 -40.59 -25.62
N ILE A 460 14.47 -39.74 -25.52
CA ILE A 460 15.65 -39.74 -26.42
C ILE A 460 16.77 -38.82 -25.86
N LYS A 461 17.95 -39.44 -25.76
CA LYS A 461 19.38 -39.01 -25.75
C LYS A 461 19.79 -37.53 -25.64
N THR A 462 20.82 -37.37 -24.80
CA THR A 462 21.76 -36.26 -24.59
C THR A 462 22.40 -35.67 -25.86
N PHE A 463 22.52 -34.33 -25.93
CA PHE A 463 23.70 -33.52 -26.32
C PHE A 463 23.41 -32.02 -26.03
N PRO A 464 24.43 -31.13 -25.98
CA PRO A 464 24.42 -29.90 -25.19
C PRO A 464 24.13 -28.67 -26.06
N LEU A 465 23.45 -27.67 -25.52
CA LEU A 465 23.36 -26.37 -26.17
C LEU A 465 23.50 -25.24 -25.14
N SER A 466 24.65 -24.57 -25.27
CA SER A 466 24.88 -23.14 -25.10
C SER A 466 23.61 -22.29 -24.95
N VAL A 467 23.52 -21.56 -23.85
CA VAL A 467 22.54 -20.48 -23.63
C VAL A 467 22.90 -19.30 -24.53
N PRO A 468 22.03 -18.86 -25.48
CA PRO A 468 22.23 -17.58 -26.13
C PRO A 468 21.74 -16.46 -25.22
N HIS A 469 22.49 -15.35 -25.28
CA HIS A 469 22.06 -14.02 -24.89
C HIS A 469 20.60 -13.72 -25.26
N CYS A 470 19.95 -12.90 -24.41
CA CYS A 470 18.78 -12.05 -24.67
C CYS A 470 17.45 -12.45 -24.00
N GLU A 471 17.31 -12.15 -22.69
CA GLU A 471 15.99 -12.12 -22.01
C GLU A 471 15.54 -10.70 -21.61
N LEU A 472 16.46 -9.72 -21.55
CA LEU A 472 16.11 -8.34 -21.14
C LEU A 472 15.53 -7.51 -22.29
N ALA A 473 15.98 -7.73 -23.54
CA ALA A 473 15.38 -7.06 -24.70
C ALA A 473 13.96 -7.57 -24.91
N THR A 474 13.68 -8.86 -24.71
CA THR A 474 12.35 -9.44 -24.90
C THR A 474 11.33 -8.93 -23.87
N TYR A 475 11.75 -8.65 -22.62
CA TYR A 475 10.88 -8.06 -21.60
C TYR A 475 10.56 -6.57 -21.88
N LEU A 476 11.50 -5.81 -22.44
CA LEU A 476 11.29 -4.39 -22.78
C LEU A 476 10.72 -4.18 -24.19
N GLU A 477 10.98 -5.09 -25.14
CA GLU A 477 10.46 -5.07 -26.51
C GLU A 477 9.02 -5.59 -26.60
N SER A 478 8.63 -6.56 -25.76
CA SER A 478 7.21 -6.93 -25.63
C SER A 478 6.34 -5.76 -25.12
N HIS A 479 6.97 -4.75 -24.50
CA HIS A 479 6.32 -3.49 -24.12
C HIS A 479 6.50 -2.33 -25.12
N LYS A 480 7.36 -2.46 -26.14
CA LYS A 480 7.51 -1.47 -27.23
C LYS A 480 6.82 -1.86 -28.54
N ALA A 481 6.60 -3.15 -28.81
CA ALA A 481 6.04 -3.65 -30.07
C ALA A 481 4.50 -3.72 -30.13
N SER A 482 3.80 -3.10 -29.17
CA SER A 482 2.34 -3.01 -29.13
C SER A 482 1.90 -1.55 -29.25
N GLY A 483 2.08 -0.98 -30.45
CA GLY A 483 1.43 0.26 -30.84
C GLY A 483 -0.08 0.03 -30.98
N GLY A 484 -0.81 0.14 -29.86
CA GLY A 484 -2.27 0.01 -29.82
C GLY A 484 -2.82 -0.20 -28.40
N ASN A 485 -3.07 0.90 -27.68
CA ASN A 485 -3.75 1.01 -26.38
C ASN A 485 -3.15 0.19 -25.22
N GLY A 486 -2.16 0.79 -24.57
CA GLY A 486 -1.35 0.22 -23.51
C GLY A 486 -2.04 -0.03 -22.17
N SER A 487 -1.58 -1.08 -21.48
CA SER A 487 -1.54 -1.12 -20.03
C SER A 487 -0.40 -0.21 -19.57
N THR A 488 -0.70 1.03 -19.22
CA THR A 488 0.22 1.87 -18.46
C THR A 488 0.51 1.17 -17.13
N ALA A 489 1.79 0.94 -16.80
CA ALA A 489 2.19 0.65 -15.43
C ALA A 489 1.52 1.69 -14.51
N GLU A 490 0.89 1.23 -13.43
CA GLU A 490 0.11 2.10 -12.55
C GLU A 490 1.06 3.13 -11.93
N ARG A 491 0.94 4.39 -12.34
CA ARG A 491 1.78 5.49 -11.89
C ARG A 491 1.57 5.71 -10.39
N THR A 492 2.66 5.76 -9.65
CA THR A 492 2.68 5.92 -8.18
C THR A 492 3.10 7.33 -7.77
N THR A 493 3.00 7.66 -6.48
CA THR A 493 3.53 8.91 -5.90
C THR A 493 5.04 9.06 -6.06
N LEU A 494 5.80 7.96 -6.23
CA LEU A 494 7.25 8.01 -6.47
C LEU A 494 7.60 8.62 -7.83
N HIS A 495 6.78 8.37 -8.85
CA HIS A 495 6.97 9.00 -10.16
C HIS A 495 6.75 10.50 -10.05
N ASP A 496 5.71 10.92 -9.33
CA ASP A 496 5.42 12.32 -9.08
C ASP A 496 6.50 12.99 -8.22
N LEU A 497 7.07 12.28 -7.24
CA LEU A 497 8.18 12.79 -6.42
C LEU A 497 9.39 13.19 -7.26
N TYR A 498 9.75 12.38 -8.25
CA TYR A 498 10.83 12.73 -9.17
C TYR A 498 10.40 13.74 -10.23
N GLU A 499 9.32 13.49 -10.97
CA GLU A 499 8.95 14.30 -12.13
C GLU A 499 8.44 15.70 -11.78
N LYS A 500 7.79 15.87 -10.62
CA LYS A 500 7.25 17.18 -10.20
C LYS A 500 8.21 17.94 -9.29
N GLU A 501 8.89 17.24 -8.40
CA GLU A 501 9.67 17.89 -7.32
C GLU A 501 11.19 17.70 -7.46
N GLY A 502 11.65 16.88 -8.41
CA GLY A 502 13.07 16.66 -8.66
C GLY A 502 13.79 15.89 -7.55
N GLN A 503 13.04 15.12 -6.73
CA GLN A 503 13.62 14.24 -5.72
C GLN A 503 13.61 12.79 -6.18
N SER A 504 14.78 12.15 -6.25
CA SER A 504 14.89 10.76 -6.70
C SER A 504 14.56 9.77 -5.58
N PRO A 505 13.55 8.89 -5.75
CA PRO A 505 13.25 7.83 -4.78
C PRO A 505 14.19 6.64 -4.98
N TRP A 506 14.93 6.29 -3.93
CA TRP A 506 15.82 5.15 -3.90
C TRP A 506 15.35 4.12 -2.87
N TYR A 507 15.71 2.87 -3.08
CA TYR A 507 15.36 1.77 -2.19
C TYR A 507 16.55 1.42 -1.27
N ASP A 508 16.31 1.32 0.03
CA ASP A 508 17.35 1.07 1.05
C ASP A 508 17.47 -0.41 1.43
N ASN A 509 17.52 -1.28 0.43
CA ASN A 509 17.71 -2.72 0.63
C ASN A 509 18.21 -3.39 -0.66
N LEU A 510 19.02 -4.43 -0.52
CA LEU A 510 19.50 -5.25 -1.63
C LEU A 510 19.65 -6.69 -1.17
N CYS A 511 18.90 -7.59 -1.80
CA CYS A 511 18.95 -9.02 -1.52
C CYS A 511 18.81 -9.84 -2.80
N ARG A 512 19.20 -11.11 -2.73
CA ARG A 512 19.01 -12.09 -3.79
C ARG A 512 17.68 -12.84 -3.63
N PRO A 513 16.89 -13.03 -4.72
CA PRO A 513 17.20 -12.70 -6.10
C PRO A 513 17.09 -11.20 -6.42
N VAL A 514 18.10 -10.65 -7.08
CA VAL A 514 18.18 -9.20 -7.39
C VAL A 514 17.05 -8.73 -8.30
N THR A 515 16.43 -9.65 -9.04
CA THR A 515 15.23 -9.40 -9.87
C THR A 515 14.02 -8.93 -9.06
N ASP A 516 14.01 -9.12 -7.73
CA ASP A 516 12.96 -8.60 -6.85
C ASP A 516 12.95 -7.07 -6.80
N LEU A 517 13.96 -6.40 -7.37
CA LEU A 517 13.97 -4.95 -7.59
C LEU A 517 13.09 -4.51 -8.76
N LEU A 518 12.75 -5.38 -9.71
CA LEU A 518 11.99 -5.01 -10.91
C LEU A 518 10.61 -4.39 -10.60
N PRO A 519 9.80 -4.92 -9.67
CA PRO A 519 8.56 -4.28 -9.27
C PRO A 519 8.75 -2.88 -8.67
N PHE A 520 9.82 -2.67 -7.89
CA PHE A 520 10.14 -1.36 -7.31
C PHE A 520 10.57 -0.35 -8.38
N ILE A 521 11.39 -0.78 -9.33
CA ILE A 521 11.78 0.03 -10.50
C ILE A 521 10.54 0.43 -11.30
N ALA A 522 9.63 -0.52 -11.57
CA ALA A 522 8.38 -0.25 -12.28
C ALA A 522 7.45 0.71 -11.51
N ARG A 523 7.54 0.72 -10.17
CA ARG A 523 6.83 1.66 -9.29
C ARG A 523 7.55 3.00 -9.13
N GLY A 524 8.68 3.23 -9.80
CA GLY A 524 9.35 4.53 -9.86
C GLY A 524 10.64 4.64 -9.07
N VAL A 525 11.13 3.57 -8.42
CA VAL A 525 12.45 3.57 -7.76
C VAL A 525 13.57 3.74 -8.80
N ARG A 526 14.53 4.62 -8.51
CA ARG A 526 15.57 5.07 -9.46
C ARG A 526 17.00 4.74 -9.04
N GLY A 527 17.18 4.11 -7.88
CA GLY A 527 18.48 3.68 -7.38
C GLY A 527 18.34 2.82 -6.13
N VAL A 528 19.44 2.23 -5.68
CA VAL A 528 19.46 1.34 -4.52
C VAL A 528 20.71 1.53 -3.67
N THR A 529 20.55 1.46 -2.35
CA THR A 529 21.65 1.44 -1.38
C THR A 529 21.76 0.09 -0.71
N SER A 530 23.01 -0.33 -0.45
CA SER A 530 23.32 -1.47 0.41
C SER A 530 24.17 -1.02 1.60
N ASN A 531 24.21 -1.85 2.63
CA ASN A 531 25.10 -1.74 3.78
C ASN A 531 25.39 -3.16 4.34
N PRO A 532 26.41 -3.33 5.20
CA PRO A 532 26.74 -4.63 5.76
C PRO A 532 25.60 -5.32 6.51
N ALA A 533 24.76 -4.58 7.24
CA ALA A 533 23.63 -5.15 7.97
C ALA A 533 22.53 -5.71 7.05
N ILE A 534 22.30 -5.07 5.90
CA ILE A 534 21.39 -5.56 4.85
C ILE A 534 21.88 -6.91 4.32
N PHE A 535 23.16 -7.00 3.94
CA PHE A 535 23.73 -8.26 3.47
C PHE A 535 23.79 -9.32 4.57
N GLN A 536 24.05 -8.92 5.83
CA GLN A 536 23.98 -9.84 6.96
C GLN A 536 22.63 -10.53 7.03
N LYS A 537 21.56 -9.74 7.02
CA LYS A 537 20.20 -10.27 7.08
C LYS A 537 19.88 -11.11 5.84
N ALA A 538 20.23 -10.64 4.65
CA ALA A 538 19.97 -11.35 3.40
C ALA A 538 20.67 -12.72 3.34
N ILE A 539 21.96 -12.78 3.67
CA ILE A 539 22.77 -14.00 3.54
C ILE A 539 22.48 -15.02 4.66
N SER A 540 22.14 -14.53 5.87
CA SER A 540 21.81 -15.39 7.00
C SER A 540 20.42 -16.03 6.88
N THR A 541 19.44 -15.31 6.30
CA THR A 541 18.04 -15.78 6.25
C THR A 541 17.64 -16.42 4.93
N SER A 542 18.35 -16.14 3.84
CA SER A 542 18.00 -16.65 2.51
C SER A 542 18.87 -17.83 2.08
N ASN A 543 18.22 -18.84 1.48
CA ASN A 543 18.91 -19.94 0.82
C ASN A 543 19.49 -19.58 -0.55
N ALA A 544 19.14 -18.41 -1.11
CA ALA A 544 19.58 -17.97 -2.44
C ALA A 544 21.10 -17.78 -2.56
N TYR A 545 21.80 -17.68 -1.42
CA TYR A 545 23.26 -17.54 -1.36
C TYR A 545 23.99 -18.88 -1.22
N ASN A 546 23.28 -19.97 -0.88
CA ASN A 546 23.89 -21.21 -0.39
C ASN A 546 24.79 -21.88 -1.43
N ASP A 547 24.36 -21.96 -2.69
CA ASP A 547 25.10 -22.70 -3.72
C ASP A 547 26.39 -22.00 -4.14
N GLN A 548 26.33 -20.68 -4.35
CA GLN A 548 27.52 -19.89 -4.63
C GLN A 548 28.46 -19.90 -3.42
N PHE A 549 27.93 -19.72 -2.21
CA PHE A 549 28.74 -19.74 -0.99
C PHE A 549 29.42 -21.09 -0.78
N ARG A 550 28.70 -22.20 -0.98
CA ARG A 550 29.28 -23.57 -0.92
C ARG A 550 30.42 -23.72 -1.91
N THR A 551 30.22 -23.32 -3.17
CA THR A 551 31.25 -23.40 -4.22
C THR A 551 32.50 -22.60 -3.83
N LEU A 552 32.34 -21.40 -3.26
CA LEU A 552 33.46 -20.55 -2.84
C LEU A 552 34.24 -21.19 -1.68
N VAL A 553 33.53 -21.73 -0.68
CA VAL A 553 34.14 -22.41 0.47
C VAL A 553 34.86 -23.70 0.05
N GLU A 554 34.27 -24.49 -0.84
CA GLU A 554 34.87 -25.71 -1.40
C GLU A 554 36.13 -25.41 -2.24
N SER A 555 36.17 -24.26 -2.91
CA SER A 555 37.35 -23.78 -3.63
C SER A 555 38.49 -23.29 -2.72
N GLY A 556 38.30 -23.32 -1.40
CA GLY A 556 39.31 -22.98 -0.41
C GLY A 556 39.45 -21.48 -0.12
N LYS A 557 38.49 -20.65 -0.55
CA LYS A 557 38.49 -19.21 -0.22
C LYS A 557 38.20 -18.99 1.26
N ASP A 558 38.83 -17.95 1.82
CA ASP A 558 38.48 -17.47 3.15
C ASP A 558 37.08 -16.82 3.15
N ILE A 559 36.53 -16.62 4.34
CA ILE A 559 35.15 -16.17 4.54
C ILE A 559 34.93 -14.74 4.07
N GLU A 560 35.93 -13.87 4.20
CA GLU A 560 35.81 -12.49 3.77
C GLU A 560 35.81 -12.41 2.23
N SER A 561 36.63 -13.22 1.56
CA SER A 561 36.78 -13.23 0.10
C SER A 561 35.54 -13.69 -0.71
N ALA A 562 35.04 -14.93 -0.62
CA ALA A 562 34.02 -15.21 0.38
C ALA A 562 32.78 -14.31 0.18
N TYR A 563 32.51 -13.54 1.23
CA TYR A 563 31.52 -12.48 1.29
C TYR A 563 31.64 -11.48 0.13
N TRP A 564 32.85 -10.97 -0.17
CA TRP A 564 33.03 -9.93 -1.20
C TRP A 564 32.60 -10.41 -2.59
N GLU A 565 32.82 -11.67 -2.95
CA GLU A 565 32.35 -12.21 -4.22
C GLU A 565 30.83 -12.38 -4.30
N LEU A 566 30.16 -12.68 -3.18
CA LEU A 566 28.70 -12.68 -3.12
C LEU A 566 28.17 -11.26 -3.35
N VAL A 567 28.73 -10.28 -2.65
CA VAL A 567 28.32 -8.86 -2.71
C VAL A 567 28.59 -8.28 -4.09
N VAL A 568 29.80 -8.45 -4.63
CA VAL A 568 30.16 -7.92 -5.95
C VAL A 568 29.22 -8.47 -7.02
N LYS A 569 28.85 -9.75 -6.94
CA LYS A 569 27.90 -10.36 -7.87
C LYS A 569 26.51 -9.71 -7.79
N ASP A 570 25.98 -9.55 -6.58
CA ASP A 570 24.66 -8.90 -6.37
C ASP A 570 24.67 -7.45 -6.85
N ILE A 571 25.75 -6.70 -6.58
CA ILE A 571 25.91 -5.31 -7.02
C ILE A 571 26.02 -5.22 -8.55
N GLN A 572 26.75 -6.13 -9.21
CA GLN A 572 26.84 -6.19 -10.67
C GLN A 572 25.49 -6.45 -11.33
N ASP A 573 24.71 -7.36 -10.76
CA ASP A 573 23.37 -7.71 -11.25
C ASP A 573 22.40 -6.56 -11.02
N ALA A 574 22.47 -5.88 -9.86
CA ALA A 574 21.65 -4.70 -9.59
C ALA A 574 22.01 -3.55 -10.53
N CYS A 575 23.30 -3.29 -10.75
CA CYS A 575 23.77 -2.27 -11.70
C CYS A 575 23.20 -2.51 -13.09
N LYS A 576 23.14 -3.77 -13.53
CA LYS A 576 22.55 -4.13 -14.83
C LYS A 576 21.06 -3.82 -14.91
N LEU A 577 20.31 -3.99 -13.82
CA LEU A 577 18.88 -3.65 -13.79
C LEU A 577 18.64 -2.13 -13.88
N PHE A 578 19.53 -1.33 -13.28
CA PHE A 578 19.41 0.14 -13.25
C PHE A 578 20.10 0.86 -14.42
N GLU A 579 20.88 0.16 -15.24
CA GLU A 579 21.60 0.74 -16.39
C GLU A 579 20.68 1.50 -17.37
N PRO A 580 19.45 1.04 -17.69
CA PRO A 580 18.54 1.81 -18.54
C PRO A 580 18.16 3.18 -17.95
N ILE A 581 17.99 3.29 -16.62
CA ILE A 581 17.71 4.57 -15.95
C ILE A 581 18.95 5.46 -16.00
N TYR A 582 20.12 4.87 -15.76
CA TYR A 582 21.40 5.59 -15.83
C TYR A 582 21.63 6.20 -17.22
N ASP A 583 21.38 5.44 -18.29
CA ASP A 583 21.55 5.95 -19.65
C ASP A 583 20.48 6.97 -20.03
N GLN A 584 19.21 6.75 -19.65
CA GLN A 584 18.09 7.69 -19.92
C GLN A 584 18.26 9.04 -19.23
N THR A 585 18.91 9.05 -18.06
CA THR A 585 19.10 10.26 -17.24
C THR A 585 20.50 10.84 -17.37
N GLU A 586 21.27 10.34 -18.34
CA GLU A 586 22.65 10.77 -18.60
C GLU A 586 23.54 10.75 -17.35
N ALA A 587 23.46 9.68 -16.54
CA ALA A 587 24.14 9.53 -15.25
C ALA A 587 23.65 10.48 -14.15
N GLU A 588 22.36 10.84 -14.14
CA GLU A 588 21.75 11.50 -12.98
C GLU A 588 21.25 10.47 -11.97
N ASP A 589 20.59 9.40 -12.42
CA ASP A 589 20.08 8.30 -11.58
C ASP A 589 20.55 6.94 -12.07
N GLY A 590 19.93 5.86 -11.58
CA GLY A 590 20.26 4.48 -11.95
C GLY A 590 21.47 3.93 -11.20
N TYR A 591 21.79 4.47 -10.02
CA TYR A 591 22.97 4.08 -9.26
C TYR A 591 22.70 2.97 -8.24
N VAL A 592 23.73 2.16 -8.00
CA VAL A 592 23.77 1.11 -6.97
C VAL A 592 24.95 1.37 -6.05
N SER A 593 24.71 1.52 -4.74
CA SER A 593 25.78 1.78 -3.78
C SER A 593 26.30 0.51 -3.12
N VAL A 594 27.63 0.35 -3.07
CA VAL A 594 28.34 -0.69 -2.30
C VAL A 594 29.30 -0.03 -1.32
N GLU A 595 29.26 -0.45 -0.05
CA GLU A 595 30.07 0.14 1.02
C GLU A 595 31.45 -0.52 1.11
N VAL A 596 32.49 0.27 1.39
CA VAL A 596 33.79 -0.26 1.81
C VAL A 596 33.67 -0.97 3.16
N SER A 597 34.68 -1.76 3.55
CA SER A 597 34.68 -2.38 4.88
C SER A 597 34.55 -1.31 5.99
N PRO A 598 33.60 -1.45 6.94
CA PRO A 598 33.48 -0.54 8.08
C PRO A 598 34.73 -0.47 8.96
N MET A 599 35.62 -1.47 8.85
CA MET A 599 36.90 -1.51 9.57
C MET A 599 37.87 -0.41 9.11
N LEU A 600 37.66 0.13 7.91
CA LEU A 600 38.50 1.18 7.32
C LEU A 600 38.02 2.60 7.65
N ALA A 601 36.97 2.74 8.48
CA ALA A 601 36.38 4.05 8.82
C ALA A 601 37.37 5.02 9.49
N ASP A 602 38.51 4.55 9.98
CA ASP A 602 39.56 5.37 10.60
C ASP A 602 40.87 5.36 9.79
N ASP A 603 40.87 4.74 8.59
CA ASP A 603 42.03 4.60 7.70
C ASP A 603 41.75 5.19 6.32
N THR A 604 42.25 6.41 6.11
CA THR A 604 42.14 7.11 4.83
C THR A 604 42.74 6.31 3.68
N LYS A 605 43.95 5.75 3.85
CA LYS A 605 44.69 5.09 2.76
C LYS A 605 44.03 3.78 2.39
N GLY A 606 43.73 2.94 3.39
CA GLY A 606 43.01 1.71 3.20
C GLY A 606 41.64 1.93 2.55
N THR A 607 40.93 2.98 2.93
CA THR A 607 39.65 3.36 2.30
C THR A 607 39.81 3.71 0.81
N VAL A 608 40.84 4.49 0.43
CA VAL A 608 41.10 4.82 -0.98
C VAL A 608 41.44 3.57 -1.79
N GLU A 609 42.27 2.68 -1.25
CA GLU A 609 42.65 1.43 -1.91
C GLU A 609 41.46 0.48 -2.07
N ALA A 610 40.65 0.31 -1.02
CA ALA A 610 39.44 -0.49 -1.04
C ALA A 610 38.40 0.08 -2.04
N ALA A 611 38.23 1.40 -2.08
CA ALA A 611 37.34 2.05 -3.03
C ALA A 611 37.75 1.79 -4.49
N LYS A 612 39.04 1.95 -4.81
CA LYS A 612 39.59 1.67 -6.13
C LYS A 612 39.46 0.19 -6.50
N TYR A 613 39.71 -0.70 -5.54
CA TYR A 613 39.53 -2.13 -5.72
C TYR A 613 38.07 -2.49 -6.03
N LEU A 614 37.12 -2.06 -5.19
CA LEU A 614 35.69 -2.32 -5.37
C LEU A 614 35.18 -1.78 -6.71
N HIS A 615 35.53 -0.55 -7.07
CA HIS A 615 35.18 0.02 -8.36
C HIS A 615 35.68 -0.84 -9.53
N LYS A 616 36.94 -1.30 -9.44
CA LYS A 616 37.56 -2.16 -10.46
C LYS A 616 36.89 -3.52 -10.58
N VAL A 617 36.57 -4.19 -9.47
CA VAL A 617 36.00 -5.56 -9.50
C VAL A 617 34.50 -5.55 -9.84
N VAL A 618 33.76 -4.52 -9.41
CA VAL A 618 32.35 -4.35 -9.81
C VAL A 618 32.29 -4.04 -11.31
N ASN A 619 33.14 -3.15 -11.81
CA ASN A 619 33.27 -2.83 -13.23
C ASN A 619 31.91 -2.47 -13.88
N ARG A 620 31.22 -1.49 -13.31
CA ARG A 620 29.95 -0.94 -13.81
C ARG A 620 29.97 0.58 -13.71
N ARG A 621 29.41 1.25 -14.73
CA ARG A 621 29.42 2.73 -14.84
C ARG A 621 28.55 3.42 -13.78
N ASN A 622 27.56 2.70 -13.25
CA ASN A 622 26.55 3.18 -12.33
C ASN A 622 26.71 2.62 -10.90
N VAL A 623 27.94 2.23 -10.52
CA VAL A 623 28.25 1.91 -9.12
C VAL A 623 28.65 3.17 -8.36
N TYR A 624 28.11 3.34 -7.16
CA TYR A 624 28.67 4.23 -6.16
C TYR A 624 29.49 3.43 -5.15
N ILE A 625 30.73 3.86 -4.91
CA ILE A 625 31.47 3.40 -3.74
C ILE A 625 31.03 4.22 -2.55
N LYS A 626 30.54 3.56 -1.52
CA LYS A 626 30.00 4.20 -0.33
C LYS A 626 31.09 4.30 0.75
N ILE A 627 31.40 5.53 1.16
CA ILE A 627 32.51 5.88 2.05
C ILE A 627 31.95 6.64 3.26
N PRO A 628 32.27 6.25 4.50
CA PRO A 628 31.81 6.97 5.68
C PRO A 628 32.47 8.34 5.81
N ALA A 629 31.70 9.33 6.25
CA ALA A 629 32.13 10.70 6.49
C ALA A 629 32.72 10.87 7.89
N THR A 630 33.56 9.94 8.35
CA THR A 630 34.29 10.17 9.60
C THR A 630 35.35 11.23 9.38
N ALA A 631 35.76 11.95 10.44
CA ALA A 631 36.85 12.92 10.32
C ALA A 631 38.11 12.35 9.62
N PRO A 632 38.61 11.15 9.97
CA PRO A 632 39.75 10.55 9.28
C PRO A 632 39.47 10.12 7.84
N CYS A 633 38.23 9.75 7.49
CA CYS A 633 37.90 9.31 6.13
C CYS A 633 37.56 10.44 5.17
N VAL A 634 37.17 11.64 5.61
CA VAL A 634 36.83 12.75 4.69
C VAL A 634 37.90 12.99 3.60
N PRO A 635 39.22 12.99 3.88
CA PRO A 635 40.23 13.15 2.83
C PRO A 635 40.21 12.05 1.75
N SER A 636 39.77 10.83 2.08
CA SER A 636 39.66 9.74 1.10
C SER A 636 38.62 10.04 0.02
N ILE A 637 37.56 10.80 0.35
CA ILE A 637 36.51 11.20 -0.59
C ILE A 637 37.14 12.02 -1.72
N ARG A 638 37.96 13.02 -1.37
CA ARG A 638 38.70 13.84 -2.33
C ARG A 638 39.54 12.97 -3.27
N ASP A 639 40.34 12.07 -2.71
CA ASP A 639 41.29 11.26 -3.48
C ASP A 639 40.60 10.23 -4.40
N VAL A 640 39.45 9.70 -3.98
CA VAL A 640 38.63 8.78 -4.78
C VAL A 640 37.91 9.53 -5.91
N ILE A 641 37.31 10.70 -5.63
CA ILE A 641 36.69 11.55 -6.65
C ILE A 641 37.73 12.04 -7.67
N ALA A 642 38.93 12.42 -7.21
CA ALA A 642 40.04 12.80 -8.09
C ALA A 642 40.49 11.64 -9.00
N SER A 643 40.24 10.39 -8.60
CA SER A 643 40.50 9.22 -9.44
C SER A 643 39.38 8.94 -10.47
N GLY A 644 38.38 9.83 -10.58
CA GLY A 644 37.24 9.69 -11.47
C GLY A 644 36.17 8.70 -10.98
N ILE A 645 36.21 8.30 -9.71
CA ILE A 645 35.29 7.31 -9.14
C ILE A 645 34.13 8.04 -8.48
N SER A 646 32.90 7.63 -8.79
CA SER A 646 31.69 8.17 -8.19
C SER A 646 31.50 7.65 -6.75
N VAL A 647 31.17 8.54 -5.80
CA VAL A 647 31.10 8.22 -4.35
C VAL A 647 29.73 8.52 -3.75
N ASN A 648 29.21 7.60 -2.93
CA ASN A 648 28.13 7.85 -1.98
C ASN A 648 28.74 8.10 -0.59
N VAL A 649 28.75 9.34 -0.13
CA VAL A 649 29.30 9.66 1.19
C VAL A 649 28.24 9.36 2.25
N THR A 650 28.55 8.58 3.28
CA THR A 650 27.57 8.12 4.30
C THR A 650 27.92 8.55 5.72
N LEU A 651 27.02 8.33 6.69
CA LEU A 651 27.19 8.68 8.10
C LEU A 651 27.39 10.19 8.34
N ILE A 652 26.67 11.03 7.59
CA ILE A 652 26.66 12.47 7.80
C ILE A 652 25.52 12.82 8.78
N PHE A 653 25.89 13.32 9.96
CA PHE A 653 24.94 13.64 11.04
C PHE A 653 24.91 15.11 11.45
N SER A 654 25.85 15.92 10.94
CA SER A 654 25.97 17.34 11.27
C SER A 654 26.17 18.21 10.03
N ILE A 655 25.72 19.46 10.10
CA ILE A 655 25.95 20.47 9.05
C ILE A 655 27.46 20.72 8.86
N ALA A 656 28.23 20.76 9.96
CA ALA A 656 29.68 20.93 9.91
C ALA A 656 30.38 19.78 9.17
N ARG A 657 29.95 18.53 9.43
CA ARG A 657 30.49 17.38 8.69
C ARG A 657 30.08 17.44 7.22
N TYR A 658 28.84 17.82 6.94
CA TYR A 658 28.37 17.95 5.57
C TYR A 658 29.17 19.01 4.79
N GLU A 659 29.49 20.15 5.40
CA GLU A 659 30.36 21.16 4.80
C GLU A 659 31.72 20.58 4.39
N ALA A 660 32.38 19.84 5.28
CA ALA A 660 33.65 19.18 5.00
C ALA A 660 33.55 18.16 3.85
N VAL A 661 32.42 17.46 3.74
CA VAL A 661 32.15 16.52 2.65
C VAL A 661 31.99 17.24 1.30
N ILE A 662 31.25 18.36 1.26
CA ILE A 662 31.10 19.17 0.05
C ILE A 662 32.48 19.70 -0.39
N ASP A 663 33.25 20.23 0.55
CA ASP A 663 34.57 20.79 0.24
C ASP A 663 35.50 19.69 -0.30
N ALA A 664 35.50 18.49 0.29
CA ALA A 664 36.26 17.34 -0.23
C ALA A 664 35.80 16.90 -1.63
N TYR A 665 34.51 16.96 -1.94
CA TYR A 665 33.99 16.67 -3.28
C TYR A 665 34.48 17.69 -4.31
N LEU A 666 34.35 18.99 -4.01
CA LEU A 666 34.82 20.06 -4.88
C LEU A 666 36.33 19.98 -5.10
N ASP A 667 37.10 19.79 -4.03
CA ASP A 667 38.57 19.60 -4.10
C ASP A 667 38.93 18.39 -4.96
N GLY A 668 38.16 17.29 -4.88
CA GLY A 668 38.37 16.09 -5.67
C GLY A 668 38.12 16.32 -7.16
N LEU A 669 37.04 17.02 -7.50
CA LEU A 669 36.76 17.39 -8.89
C LEU A 669 37.87 18.28 -9.47
N GLU A 670 38.34 19.26 -8.69
CA GLU A 670 39.43 20.15 -9.07
C GLU A 670 40.76 19.40 -9.25
N ALA A 671 41.04 18.44 -8.37
CA ALA A 671 42.26 17.63 -8.40
C ALA A 671 42.24 16.49 -9.44
N SER A 672 41.10 16.19 -10.05
CA SER A 672 40.94 15.03 -10.94
C SER A 672 41.80 15.10 -12.21
N GLY A 673 42.12 16.31 -12.68
CA GLY A 673 42.79 16.51 -13.97
C GLY A 673 41.96 16.08 -15.18
N LEU A 674 40.68 15.72 -15.00
CA LEU A 674 39.79 15.32 -16.09
C LEU A 674 39.27 16.55 -16.84
N ASP A 675 39.13 16.41 -18.16
CA ASP A 675 38.52 17.41 -19.03
C ASP A 675 36.98 17.33 -19.00
N ASP A 676 36.44 16.12 -18.81
CA ASP A 676 35.00 15.85 -18.69
C ASP A 676 34.69 15.27 -17.29
N LEU A 677 33.90 16.02 -16.52
CA LEU A 677 33.43 15.68 -15.18
C LEU A 677 31.99 15.15 -15.17
N SER A 678 31.33 15.02 -16.33
CA SER A 678 29.91 14.64 -16.43
C SER A 678 29.58 13.27 -15.84
N ARG A 679 30.59 12.40 -15.73
CA ARG A 679 30.47 11.04 -15.21
C ARG A 679 30.97 10.86 -13.78
N VAL A 680 31.56 11.90 -13.17
CA VAL A 680 32.04 11.87 -11.78
C VAL A 680 31.00 12.51 -10.87
N THR A 681 30.07 11.70 -10.38
CA THR A 681 28.95 12.17 -9.57
C THR A 681 29.11 11.75 -8.12
N SER A 682 28.32 12.35 -7.24
CA SER A 682 28.31 11.98 -5.83
C SER A 682 26.95 12.26 -5.18
N VAL A 683 26.66 11.52 -4.12
CA VAL A 683 25.55 11.79 -3.20
C VAL A 683 26.08 11.88 -1.77
N ALA A 684 25.47 12.73 -0.96
CA ALA A 684 25.79 12.92 0.46
C ALA A 684 24.64 12.41 1.32
N SER A 685 24.77 11.18 1.84
CA SER A 685 23.78 10.51 2.68
C SER A 685 23.72 11.14 4.08
N PHE A 686 22.82 12.10 4.23
CA PHE A 686 22.52 12.84 5.45
C PHE A 686 21.44 12.12 6.26
N PHE A 687 21.78 11.68 7.48
CA PHE A 687 20.93 10.84 8.30
C PHE A 687 19.92 11.66 9.10
N VAL A 688 18.65 11.24 9.09
CA VAL A 688 17.56 11.98 9.75
C VAL A 688 17.02 11.30 11.00
N SER A 689 16.43 10.10 10.93
CA SER A 689 15.73 9.52 12.10
C SER A 689 16.63 9.25 13.31
N ARG A 690 17.93 8.98 13.09
CA ARG A 690 18.90 8.79 14.18
C ARG A 690 19.12 10.08 14.99
N VAL A 691 19.05 11.24 14.33
CA VAL A 691 19.19 12.55 14.98
C VAL A 691 18.03 12.77 15.95
N ASP A 692 16.78 12.63 15.50
CA ASP A 692 15.62 12.79 16.39
C ASP A 692 15.59 11.71 17.48
N THR A 693 15.99 10.47 17.19
CA THR A 693 16.05 9.42 18.22
C THR A 693 16.98 9.79 19.38
N LEU A 694 18.13 10.41 19.09
CA LEU A 694 19.04 10.88 20.13
C LEU A 694 18.53 12.18 20.76
N MET A 695 18.09 13.14 19.93
CA MET A 695 17.62 14.44 20.39
C MET A 695 16.41 14.32 21.31
N ASP A 696 15.43 13.50 20.96
CA ASP A 696 14.24 13.27 21.78
C ASP A 696 14.62 12.74 23.16
N LYS A 697 15.59 11.83 23.26
CA LYS A 697 16.10 11.35 24.57
C LYS A 697 16.76 12.47 25.38
N MET A 698 17.52 13.34 24.72
CA MET A 698 18.16 14.49 25.38
C MET A 698 17.11 15.49 25.87
N LEU A 699 16.10 15.79 25.05
CA LEU A 699 15.00 16.68 25.38
C LEU A 699 14.11 16.12 26.50
N GLU A 700 13.83 14.82 26.49
CA GLU A 700 13.11 14.12 27.56
C GLU A 700 13.87 14.15 28.88
N LYS A 701 15.20 14.07 28.84
CA LYS A 701 16.06 14.21 30.03
C LYS A 701 16.04 15.64 30.58
N ILE A 702 15.93 16.66 29.73
CA ILE A 702 15.76 18.06 30.15
C ILE A 702 14.38 18.25 30.80
N GLY A 703 13.33 17.68 30.19
CA GLY A 703 12.00 17.53 30.79
C GLY A 703 11.18 18.82 30.94
N THR A 704 11.66 19.97 30.46
CA THR A 704 10.87 21.20 30.46
C THR A 704 9.82 21.18 29.34
N PRO A 705 8.68 21.88 29.49
CA PRO A 705 7.67 21.96 28.42
C PRO A 705 8.24 22.44 27.08
N GLU A 706 9.18 23.39 27.11
CA GLU A 706 9.84 23.93 25.93
C GLU A 706 10.71 22.89 25.24
N ALA A 707 11.41 22.03 26.00
CA ALA A 707 12.21 20.95 25.44
C ALA A 707 11.33 19.85 24.83
N LEU A 708 10.26 19.46 25.52
CA LEU A 708 9.37 18.39 25.05
C LEU A 708 8.58 18.78 23.79
N ASP A 709 8.33 20.08 23.57
CA ASP A 709 7.69 20.60 22.35
C ASP A 709 8.61 20.57 21.12
N LEU A 710 9.93 20.46 21.31
CA LEU A 710 10.92 20.38 20.21
C LEU A 710 11.15 18.95 19.70
N ARG A 711 10.52 17.94 20.30
CA ARG A 711 10.68 16.54 19.90
C ARG A 711 10.21 16.32 18.46
N GLY A 712 10.95 15.51 17.71
CA GLY A 712 10.68 15.21 16.30
C GLY A 712 10.85 16.38 15.33
N LYS A 713 11.39 17.54 15.77
CA LYS A 713 11.63 18.72 14.92
C LYS A 713 13.09 18.89 14.51
N ALA A 714 14.02 18.26 15.23
CA ALA A 714 15.46 18.53 15.11
C ALA A 714 16.04 18.05 13.77
N ALA A 715 15.71 16.83 13.35
CA ALA A 715 16.23 16.25 12.11
C ALA A 715 15.76 17.01 10.87
N VAL A 716 14.46 17.35 10.80
CA VAL A 716 13.89 18.10 9.67
C VAL A 716 14.46 19.51 9.61
N ALA A 717 14.58 20.20 10.75
CA ALA A 717 15.20 21.52 10.81
C ALA A 717 16.66 21.47 10.32
N GLN A 718 17.44 20.51 10.82
CA GLN A 718 18.83 20.33 10.39
C GLN A 718 18.94 20.01 8.89
N ALA A 719 18.05 19.18 8.33
CA ALA A 719 18.03 18.86 6.91
C ALA A 719 17.73 20.09 6.04
N ALA A 720 16.79 20.94 6.44
CA ALA A 720 16.50 22.20 5.75
C ALA A 720 17.72 23.15 5.74
N LEU A 721 18.46 23.23 6.85
CA LEU A 721 19.68 24.03 6.93
C LEU A 721 20.84 23.42 6.12
N ALA A 722 20.95 22.08 6.08
CA ALA A 722 21.89 21.40 5.20
C ALA A 722 21.57 21.69 3.72
N TYR A 723 20.29 21.71 3.35
CA TYR A 723 19.86 22.08 1.98
C TYR A 723 20.18 23.55 1.64
N LYS A 724 20.02 24.47 2.60
CA LYS A 724 20.49 25.87 2.46
C LYS A 724 22.00 25.95 2.22
N LEU A 725 22.80 25.18 2.97
CA LEU A 725 24.25 25.11 2.78
C LEU A 725 24.62 24.54 1.40
N TYR A 726 23.93 23.49 0.97
CA TYR A 726 24.06 22.89 -0.36
C TYR A 726 23.87 23.94 -1.47
N GLN A 727 22.76 24.70 -1.42
CA GLN A 727 22.48 25.75 -2.39
C GLN A 727 23.60 26.82 -2.43
N LYS A 728 24.13 27.18 -1.26
CA LYS A 728 25.22 28.15 -1.14
C LYS A 728 26.53 27.62 -1.75
N LYS A 729 26.94 26.39 -1.41
CA LYS A 729 28.24 25.82 -1.83
C LYS A 729 28.29 25.44 -3.31
N PHE A 730 27.17 25.02 -3.89
CA PHE A 730 27.04 24.74 -5.33
C PHE A 730 26.58 25.98 -6.12
N SER A 731 27.19 27.13 -5.82
CA SER A 731 26.97 28.40 -6.51
C SER A 731 28.25 29.24 -6.56
N GLY A 732 28.27 30.27 -7.39
CA GLY A 732 29.39 31.20 -7.50
C GLY A 732 30.59 30.70 -8.31
N PRO A 733 31.69 31.48 -8.36
CA PRO A 733 32.74 31.30 -9.36
C PRO A 733 33.46 29.94 -9.31
N ARG A 734 33.65 29.39 -8.11
CA ARG A 734 34.29 28.07 -7.92
C ARG A 734 33.45 26.96 -8.58
N TRP A 735 32.14 26.97 -8.32
CA TRP A 735 31.23 25.99 -8.89
C TRP A 735 31.05 26.19 -10.40
N GLU A 736 30.88 27.42 -10.86
CA GLU A 736 30.72 27.75 -12.28
C GLU A 736 31.92 27.30 -13.13
N ALA A 737 33.14 27.33 -12.58
CA ALA A 737 34.34 26.82 -13.25
C ALA A 737 34.28 25.30 -13.47
N LEU A 738 33.73 24.55 -12.52
CA LEU A 738 33.56 23.09 -12.61
C LEU A 738 32.42 22.71 -13.55
N VAL A 739 31.32 23.45 -13.55
CA VAL A 739 30.18 23.24 -14.47
C VAL A 739 30.62 23.36 -15.93
N LYS A 740 31.58 24.25 -16.25
CA LYS A 740 32.14 24.36 -17.61
C LYS A 740 32.84 23.09 -18.09
N LYS A 741 33.28 22.23 -17.17
CA LYS A 741 33.83 20.89 -17.43
C LYS A 741 32.78 19.77 -17.33
N GLY A 742 31.50 20.11 -17.19
CA GLY A 742 30.41 19.15 -17.07
C GLY A 742 30.14 18.62 -15.66
N ALA A 743 30.72 19.22 -14.61
CA ALA A 743 30.50 18.74 -13.24
C ALA A 743 29.02 18.78 -12.83
N LYS A 744 28.58 17.76 -12.09
CA LYS A 744 27.24 17.68 -11.47
C LYS A 744 27.31 17.99 -9.98
N LYS A 745 26.25 18.55 -9.40
CA LYS A 745 26.23 18.82 -7.96
C LYS A 745 26.26 17.50 -7.17
N GLN A 746 26.92 17.47 -6.02
CA GLN A 746 26.74 16.36 -5.08
C GLN A 746 25.36 16.50 -4.43
N ARG A 747 24.43 15.63 -4.80
CA ARG A 747 23.04 15.71 -4.30
C ARG A 747 22.98 15.30 -2.83
N LEU A 748 22.14 15.99 -2.05
CA LEU A 748 21.77 15.53 -0.72
C LEU A 748 20.93 14.27 -0.84
N LEU A 749 21.28 13.25 -0.07
CA LEU A 749 20.53 12.00 0.05
C LEU A 749 20.01 11.87 1.48
N TRP A 750 18.69 11.88 1.66
CA TRP A 750 18.08 11.68 2.96
C TRP A 750 18.10 10.20 3.33
N ALA A 751 18.90 9.86 4.34
CA ALA A 751 19.13 8.49 4.79
C ALA A 751 18.51 8.22 6.15
N SER A 752 18.23 6.94 6.44
CA SER A 752 17.56 6.55 7.68
C SER A 752 16.19 7.23 7.83
N THR A 753 15.35 7.10 6.80
CA THR A 753 14.03 7.74 6.69
C THR A 753 12.90 6.95 7.35
N SER A 754 13.19 5.80 7.98
CA SER A 754 12.20 5.12 8.82
C SER A 754 11.91 5.88 10.10
N VAL A 755 10.64 6.16 10.34
CA VAL A 755 10.16 6.76 11.58
C VAL A 755 10.25 5.76 12.72
N LYS A 756 10.88 6.16 13.84
CA LYS A 756 11.14 5.29 14.99
C LYS A 756 10.13 5.48 16.13
N ASN A 757 9.51 6.66 16.20
CA ASN A 757 8.51 6.98 17.19
C ASN A 757 7.09 6.85 16.57
N PRO A 758 6.24 5.92 17.07
CA PRO A 758 4.88 5.73 16.56
C PRO A 758 3.97 6.95 16.72
N ALA A 759 4.34 7.94 17.55
CA ALA A 759 3.60 9.18 17.69
C ALA A 759 3.79 10.14 16.50
N TYR A 760 4.82 9.92 15.68
CA TYR A 760 5.09 10.73 14.50
C TYR A 760 4.42 10.13 13.28
N SER A 761 4.11 10.96 12.28
CA SER A 761 3.70 10.44 10.97
C SER A 761 4.80 9.56 10.42
N ASP A 762 4.45 8.39 9.90
CA ASP A 762 5.31 7.43 9.21
C ASP A 762 5.95 7.99 7.92
N THR A 763 5.51 9.14 7.44
CA THR A 763 6.11 9.89 6.31
C THR A 763 6.96 11.10 6.73
N LEU A 764 7.18 11.32 8.05
CA LEU A 764 7.89 12.49 8.60
C LEU A 764 9.27 12.76 7.98
N TYR A 765 9.97 11.70 7.56
CA TYR A 765 11.32 11.82 6.99
C TYR A 765 11.37 11.69 5.47
N VAL A 766 10.21 11.79 4.81
CA VAL A 766 10.12 11.90 3.35
C VAL A 766 9.40 13.20 2.98
N ALA A 767 8.16 13.38 3.43
CA ALA A 767 7.30 14.49 2.97
C ALA A 767 7.83 15.91 3.27
N PRO A 768 8.42 16.20 4.45
CA PRO A 768 9.00 17.52 4.76
C PRO A 768 10.37 17.77 4.12
N LEU A 769 10.98 16.75 3.52
CA LEU A 769 12.33 16.80 2.96
C LEU A 769 12.33 16.86 1.43
N ILE A 770 11.15 16.99 0.82
CA ILE A 770 10.98 17.01 -0.63
C ILE A 770 11.54 18.32 -1.18
N GLY A 771 12.45 18.21 -2.14
CA GLY A 771 12.93 19.35 -2.92
C GLY A 771 13.85 18.96 -4.07
N PRO A 772 14.16 19.91 -4.97
CA PRO A 772 14.87 19.63 -6.20
C PRO A 772 16.34 19.28 -5.94
N ASP A 773 16.90 18.48 -6.84
CA ASP A 773 18.28 17.98 -6.81
C ASP A 773 18.61 17.17 -5.53
N THR A 774 17.63 16.43 -4.99
CA THR A 774 17.82 15.57 -3.81
C THR A 774 17.44 14.11 -4.07
N VAL A 775 17.86 13.24 -3.16
CA VAL A 775 17.55 11.81 -3.18
C VAL A 775 16.93 11.44 -1.83
N SER A 776 15.94 10.56 -1.82
CA SER A 776 15.44 9.96 -0.58
C SER A 776 15.62 8.45 -0.66
N THR A 777 16.46 7.87 0.20
CA THR A 777 16.57 6.41 0.29
C THR A 777 15.60 5.89 1.33
N MET A 778 14.71 4.99 0.92
CA MET A 778 13.57 4.53 1.70
C MET A 778 13.62 3.02 1.88
N PRO A 779 13.64 2.51 3.12
CA PRO A 779 13.40 1.10 3.37
C PRO A 779 11.92 0.75 3.14
N ASP A 780 11.61 -0.55 3.08
CA ASP A 780 10.29 -1.09 2.71
C ASP A 780 9.12 -0.33 3.35
N GLN A 781 9.14 -0.17 4.68
CA GLN A 781 8.03 0.47 5.40
C GLN A 781 7.83 1.94 5.01
N ALA A 782 8.91 2.70 4.84
CA ALA A 782 8.81 4.12 4.48
C ALA A 782 8.37 4.29 3.02
N LEU A 783 8.87 3.42 2.13
CA LEU A 783 8.49 3.40 0.72
C LEU A 783 7.00 3.10 0.55
N GLU A 784 6.50 2.06 1.23
CA GLU A 784 5.08 1.68 1.15
C GLU A 784 4.17 2.75 1.77
N ALA A 785 4.53 3.31 2.93
CA ALA A 785 3.75 4.39 3.56
C ALA A 785 3.65 5.62 2.63
N PHE A 786 4.76 6.00 1.99
CA PHE A 786 4.76 7.13 1.07
C PHE A 786 3.99 6.86 -0.23
N ILE A 787 3.94 5.60 -0.70
CA ILE A 787 3.10 5.22 -1.84
C ILE A 787 1.62 5.23 -1.49
N ASP A 788 1.26 4.75 -0.30
CA ASP A 788 -0.13 4.66 0.16
C ASP A 788 -0.74 6.05 0.41
N HIS A 789 -0.04 6.92 1.15
CA HIS A 789 -0.62 8.19 1.59
C HIS A 789 0.39 9.36 1.68
N GLY A 790 1.54 9.25 1.02
CA GLY A 790 2.52 10.33 0.95
C GLY A 790 1.99 11.56 0.21
N THR A 791 2.34 12.75 0.71
CA THR A 791 2.02 14.03 0.03
C THR A 791 3.24 14.53 -0.73
N VAL A 792 3.10 14.68 -2.05
CA VAL A 792 4.15 15.22 -2.91
C VAL A 792 4.01 16.74 -3.01
N LYS A 793 4.95 17.46 -2.39
CA LYS A 793 5.04 18.92 -2.42
C LYS A 793 6.45 19.34 -2.01
N ARG A 794 7.10 20.27 -2.71
CA ARG A 794 8.34 20.91 -2.25
C ARG A 794 8.14 21.55 -0.88
N THR A 795 8.94 21.13 0.09
CA THR A 795 8.82 21.52 1.51
C THR A 795 10.17 21.87 2.13
N ILE A 796 11.27 21.32 1.62
CA ILE A 796 12.61 21.43 2.23
C ILE A 796 13.06 22.87 2.47
N ASP A 797 12.60 23.81 1.64
CA ASP A 797 12.98 25.22 1.68
C ASP A 797 11.79 26.19 1.82
N GLU A 798 10.61 25.70 2.21
CA GLU A 798 9.43 26.55 2.44
C GLU A 798 9.59 27.42 3.72
N ASN A 799 10.07 26.84 4.81
CA ASN A 799 10.12 27.48 6.14
C ASN A 799 11.53 27.47 6.77
N VAL A 800 12.54 27.89 6.02
CA VAL A 800 13.94 27.92 6.49
C VAL A 800 14.12 28.73 7.79
N SER A 801 13.38 29.83 7.96
CA SER A 801 13.44 30.64 9.20
C SER A 801 12.93 29.88 10.43
N GLU A 802 11.96 28.98 10.27
CA GLU A 802 11.47 28.12 11.35
C GLU A 802 12.53 27.09 11.72
N ALA A 803 13.18 26.49 10.72
CA ALA A 803 14.28 25.57 10.93
C ALA A 803 15.45 26.22 11.70
N GLU A 804 15.83 27.47 11.35
CA GLU A 804 16.81 28.25 12.12
C GLU A 804 16.34 28.49 13.56
N GLY A 805 15.06 28.81 13.75
CA GLY A 805 14.45 28.97 15.07
C GLY A 805 14.53 27.71 15.93
N VAL A 806 14.18 26.54 15.38
CA VAL A 806 14.30 25.24 16.06
C VAL A 806 15.77 24.94 16.40
N TYR A 807 16.67 25.14 15.44
CA TYR A 807 18.10 24.87 15.63
C TYR A 807 18.70 25.71 16.76
N SER A 808 18.40 27.02 16.80
CA SER A 808 18.82 27.92 17.87
C SER A 808 18.09 27.68 19.20
N ALA A 809 16.84 27.22 19.18
CA ALA A 809 16.12 26.86 20.40
C ALA A 809 16.76 25.66 21.09
N LEU A 810 17.19 24.66 20.32
CA LEU A 810 17.92 23.50 20.84
C LEU A 810 19.26 23.93 21.47
N GLU A 811 20.01 24.85 20.84
CA GLU A 811 21.24 25.40 21.42
C GLU A 811 21.00 26.13 22.75
N LYS A 812 19.91 26.90 22.85
CA LYS A 812 19.52 27.59 24.10
C LYS A 812 19.17 26.62 25.24
N LEU A 813 18.75 25.40 24.91
CA LEU A 813 18.52 24.32 25.88
C LEU A 813 19.81 23.58 26.27
N GLY A 814 20.97 24.03 25.78
CA GLY A 814 22.27 23.43 26.08
C GLY A 814 22.64 22.24 25.18
N ILE A 815 21.95 22.05 24.05
CA ILE A 815 22.32 21.05 23.06
C ILE A 815 23.49 21.57 22.22
N GLU A 816 24.57 20.80 22.19
CA GLU A 816 25.74 21.09 21.35
C GLU A 816 25.71 20.20 20.09
N TRP A 817 25.34 20.78 18.95
CA TRP A 817 25.18 20.03 17.69
C TRP A 817 26.43 19.27 17.23
N ASN A 818 27.62 19.80 17.49
CA ASN A 818 28.88 19.12 17.17
C ASN A 818 29.01 17.82 17.97
N LYS A 819 28.72 17.84 19.28
CA LYS A 819 28.76 16.65 20.13
C LYS A 819 27.72 15.62 19.73
N VAL A 820 26.51 16.08 19.36
CA VAL A 820 25.46 15.20 18.83
C VAL A 820 25.93 14.51 17.55
N GLY A 821 26.55 15.27 16.63
CA GLY A 821 27.11 14.75 15.41
C GLY A 821 28.23 13.72 15.65
N GLU A 822 29.19 14.05 16.51
CA GLU A 822 30.31 13.17 16.89
C GLU A 822 29.80 11.86 17.52
N GLN A 823 28.88 11.95 18.48
CA GLN A 823 28.30 10.77 19.11
C GLN A 823 27.59 9.86 18.08
N LEU A 824 26.80 10.42 17.19
CA LEU A 824 26.09 9.64 16.15
C LEU A 824 27.04 9.05 15.11
N GLU A 825 28.14 9.73 14.80
CA GLU A 825 29.21 9.24 13.93
C GLU A 825 29.88 8.02 14.57
N GLU A 826 30.33 8.12 15.82
CA GLU A 826 30.94 7.03 16.59
C GLU A 826 29.99 5.83 16.74
N GLU A 827 28.77 6.05 17.24
CA GLU A 827 27.75 4.99 17.39
C GLU A 827 27.39 4.35 16.04
N GLY A 828 27.38 5.15 14.97
CA GLY A 828 27.09 4.71 13.62
C GLY A 828 28.16 3.77 13.06
N VAL A 829 29.43 4.15 13.19
CA VAL A 829 30.59 3.35 12.78
C VAL A 829 30.64 2.06 13.59
N ASP A 830 30.49 2.14 14.91
CA ASP A 830 30.52 0.98 15.80
C ASP A 830 29.41 -0.02 15.48
N SER A 831 28.19 0.47 15.22
CA SER A 831 27.07 -0.39 14.82
C SER A 831 27.36 -1.12 13.51
N PHE A 832 28.05 -0.47 12.56
CA PHE A 832 28.40 -1.08 11.27
C PHE A 832 29.54 -2.08 11.42
N LYS A 833 30.57 -1.76 12.21
CA LYS A 833 31.66 -2.68 12.55
C LYS A 833 31.12 -3.97 13.19
N LYS A 834 30.24 -3.85 14.19
CA LYS A 834 29.59 -5.00 14.86
C LYS A 834 28.72 -5.83 13.92
N SER A 835 27.95 -5.18 13.04
CA SER A 835 27.10 -5.89 12.07
C SER A 835 27.96 -6.69 11.07
N PHE A 836 29.09 -6.11 10.64
CA PHE A 836 30.02 -6.76 9.74
C PHE A 836 30.74 -7.94 10.38
N GLU A 837 31.25 -7.80 11.61
CA GLU A 837 31.86 -8.91 12.36
C GLU A 837 30.86 -10.04 12.61
N SER A 838 29.63 -9.71 13.01
CA SER A 838 28.56 -10.69 13.22
C SER A 838 28.19 -11.42 11.93
N LEU A 839 28.21 -10.73 10.78
CA LEU A 839 28.03 -11.34 9.47
C LEU A 839 29.13 -12.34 9.14
N LEU A 840 30.40 -11.95 9.29
CA LEU A 840 31.54 -12.83 9.04
C LEU A 840 31.50 -14.06 9.97
N GLY A 841 31.14 -13.88 11.24
CA GLY A 841 30.92 -14.99 12.17
C GLY A 841 29.82 -15.95 11.70
N THR A 842 28.67 -15.42 11.27
CA THR A 842 27.56 -16.23 10.73
C THR A 842 27.97 -17.02 9.49
N LEU A 843 28.75 -16.41 8.60
CA LEU A 843 29.29 -17.09 7.42
C LEU A 843 30.31 -18.17 7.80
N GLN A 844 31.16 -17.90 8.79
CA GLN A 844 32.12 -18.87 9.31
C GLN A 844 31.41 -20.10 9.89
N ASP A 845 30.35 -19.90 10.67
CA ASP A 845 29.53 -20.99 11.21
C ASP A 845 28.89 -21.81 10.09
N LYS A 846 28.32 -21.13 9.09
CA LYS A 846 27.72 -21.77 7.90
C LYS A 846 28.75 -22.57 7.11
N ALA A 847 29.96 -22.06 6.94
CA ALA A 847 31.05 -22.76 6.28
C ALA A 847 31.49 -24.01 7.07
N ASN A 848 31.51 -23.94 8.41
CA ASN A 848 31.81 -25.09 9.27
C ASN A 848 30.75 -26.18 9.14
N THR A 849 29.46 -25.82 9.13
CA THR A 849 28.36 -26.76 8.88
C THR A 849 28.46 -27.43 7.51
N LEU A 850 28.80 -26.67 6.46
CA LEU A 850 28.98 -27.21 5.11
C LEU A 850 30.15 -28.20 5.05
N LYS A 851 31.28 -27.89 5.70
CA LYS A 851 32.44 -28.80 5.77
C LYS A 851 32.12 -30.08 6.54
N LEU A 852 31.31 -30.00 7.60
CA LEU A 852 30.85 -31.16 8.36
C LEU A 852 29.90 -32.06 7.54
N ALA A 853 29.07 -31.49 6.66
CA ALA A 853 28.18 -32.26 5.78
C ALA A 853 28.89 -32.90 4.57
N SER A 854 30.09 -32.40 4.21
CA SER A 854 30.92 -32.94 3.12
C SER A 854 31.90 -34.05 3.56
N ARG A 855 32.00 -34.30 4.87
CA ARG A 855 32.75 -35.42 5.47
C ARG A 855 31.78 -36.54 5.84
#